data_AF-A0A0B7JPF1-F1
#
_entry.id   AF-A0A0B7JPF1-F1
#
_cell.length_a   1.000
_cell.length_b   1.000
_cell.length_c   1.000
_cell.angle_alpha   90.00
_cell.angle_beta   90.00
_cell.angle_gamma   90.00
#
_symmetry.space_group_name_H-M   'P 1'
#
loop_
_entity.id
_entity.type
_entity.pdbx_description
1 polymer ?
#
loop_
_entity_poly.entity_id
_entity_poly.type
_entity_poly.pdbx_seq_one_letter_code
_entity_poly.pdbx_strand_id
1 'polypeptide(L)'
;MRFSVASSIALLAGVAQAASSWTFSDGTVELSPRAGGSPQVHKLSDKSQVDSVVSLGVGEKIKVSLTTKEGSASKKPHQAFLILKEASGLEAPFPLTVKNTGKGTVDISHKDLPIQLLTSQSPLHASLVLGSFGSSSASVSPLFDLSVQLDPNVPKPTYEPALRYGKQPEIHHTFRSEPKNPPKIVSIFFALAVVATIPALFVGWLLLGANVSHIGEALSSAPISHLAFFGSIISMEGVFFLYYSSWNLFATLPAAGIVGIVAFLSGTKALGEVQRRRLAGKRTAKFPTAEETLKHPAYQTTVWGLEPHQHGLFPAAKGRGGPINIAWEVHGSGPTKIVFIMGLAGAAFAWQCQTLYFGHDKGDQYSVLVLDNRGIGGSDKPLLRYSTSEMALDVIEILDHLGWTEEDRQVHVAGISLGGMIAQEIAYKIPEKLGSLNLLCTTAEFKNATNYGDYFRERLFFLVPTSEEDNILGTARKCFPEEWLASPDECTLPDPSTTPKCKPAPGTEDGKYLRFDSNYQRFMAQSLLKRRVPGFFTRQGFVCQLMAAGWHRKSEEQLRQIADTVGRDRIMVVHGTIDKMISPPNGERLVNIIEPTKSVVVEGMGHAPPLERAQWLNELLEERIRECEKF
;
A
#
# COMPACT_ATOMS: atom_id res chain seq x y z
N MET A 1 73.36 66.45 57.75
CA MET A 1 74.23 67.52 58.32
C MET A 1 73.31 68.65 58.78
N ARG A 2 73.19 68.93 60.10
CA ARG A 2 72.29 69.96 60.72
C ARG A 2 70.78 69.65 60.53
N PHE A 3 69.79 69.89 61.42
CA PHE A 3 69.58 70.24 62.85
C PHE A 3 68.19 69.63 63.26
N SER A 4 67.59 69.56 64.46
CA SER A 4 67.83 69.95 65.88
C SER A 4 67.00 68.98 66.79
N VAL A 5 67.11 68.84 68.13
CA VAL A 5 66.75 69.71 69.30
C VAL A 5 65.28 70.16 69.30
N ALA A 6 64.40 70.00 70.32
CA ALA A 6 64.50 69.64 71.75
C ALA A 6 63.31 68.71 72.21
N SER A 7 63.34 67.93 73.32
CA SER A 7 63.00 68.27 74.74
C SER A 7 61.56 68.75 75.01
N SER A 8 60.87 68.50 76.15
CA SER A 8 61.03 67.57 77.30
C SER A 8 59.80 67.65 78.26
N ILE A 9 59.56 66.61 79.08
CA ILE A 9 58.78 66.59 80.35
C ILE A 9 57.26 66.91 80.33
N ALA A 10 56.46 65.96 80.82
CA ALA A 10 55.22 66.18 81.60
C ALA A 10 54.97 64.96 82.53
N LEU A 11 54.26 65.14 83.65
CA LEU A 11 54.12 64.14 84.73
C LEU A 11 52.65 63.89 85.13
N LEU A 12 52.45 62.78 85.84
CA LEU A 12 51.31 62.45 86.74
C LEU A 12 49.93 62.09 86.14
N ALA A 13 49.59 60.80 86.34
CA ALA A 13 48.32 60.33 86.91
C ALA A 13 46.98 60.87 86.35
N GLY A 14 46.56 60.34 85.20
CA GLY A 14 45.14 60.25 84.85
C GLY A 14 44.55 58.91 85.32
N VAL A 15 43.35 58.92 85.92
CA VAL A 15 42.69 57.69 86.40
C VAL A 15 42.24 56.83 85.22
N ALA A 16 42.90 55.69 85.01
CA ALA A 16 42.42 54.65 84.12
C ALA A 16 41.19 53.95 84.74
N GLN A 17 40.01 54.55 84.55
CA GLN A 17 38.73 53.92 84.86
C GLN A 17 38.62 52.64 84.04
N ALA A 18 38.77 51.48 84.69
CA ALA A 18 38.84 50.20 84.01
C ALA A 18 37.54 49.96 83.20
N ALA A 19 37.65 50.01 81.87
CA ALA A 19 36.50 49.98 80.98
C ALA A 19 35.76 48.64 81.13
N SER A 20 34.46 48.73 81.38
CA SER A 20 33.56 47.56 81.37
C SER A 20 33.53 46.97 79.96
N SER A 21 34.06 45.77 79.77
CA SER A 21 33.93 45.07 78.49
C SER A 21 32.53 44.48 78.33
N TRP A 22 32.06 44.42 77.08
CA TRP A 22 30.94 43.57 76.71
C TRP A 22 31.40 42.11 76.66
N THR A 23 30.65 41.22 77.30
CA THR A 23 30.92 39.78 77.40
C THR A 23 29.61 39.00 77.35
N PHE A 24 29.65 37.67 77.39
CA PHE A 24 28.45 36.85 77.56
C PHE A 24 28.66 35.65 78.49
N SER A 25 27.56 35.19 79.10
CA SER A 25 27.50 33.92 79.81
C SER A 25 26.29 33.10 79.40
N ASP A 26 26.25 31.85 79.85
CA ASP A 26 25.10 30.95 79.68
C ASP A 26 24.74 30.77 78.19
N GLY A 27 25.78 30.70 77.35
CA GLY A 27 25.65 30.53 75.92
C GLY A 27 25.35 29.08 75.56
N THR A 28 24.53 28.89 74.53
CA THR A 28 24.23 27.59 73.94
C THR A 28 24.06 27.71 72.43
N VAL A 29 24.65 26.77 71.70
CA VAL A 29 24.32 26.47 70.30
C VAL A 29 23.42 25.25 70.30
N GLU A 30 22.18 25.41 69.83
CA GLU A 30 21.17 24.38 69.75
C GLU A 30 20.88 24.03 68.28
N LEU A 31 21.18 22.81 67.87
CA LEU A 31 20.72 22.26 66.59
C LEU A 31 19.34 21.63 66.79
N SER A 32 18.33 22.20 66.14
CA SER A 32 16.96 21.69 66.12
C SER A 32 16.74 20.82 64.86
N PRO A 33 16.60 19.49 65.01
CA PRO A 33 16.36 18.59 63.88
C PRO A 33 14.94 18.76 63.32
N ARG A 34 14.78 18.45 62.03
CA ARG A 34 13.55 18.74 61.26
C ARG A 34 12.30 17.94 61.70
N ALA A 35 12.46 16.84 62.44
CA ALA A 35 11.36 16.07 63.02
C ALA A 35 11.80 15.26 64.26
N GLY A 36 11.10 15.44 65.39
CA GLY A 36 11.02 14.51 66.53
C GLY A 36 12.28 14.24 67.37
N GLY A 37 13.49 14.48 66.87
CA GLY A 37 14.73 14.21 67.58
C GLY A 37 15.00 15.19 68.74
N SER A 38 15.69 14.69 69.78
CA SER A 38 16.23 15.53 70.85
C SER A 38 17.29 16.50 70.31
N PRO A 39 17.21 17.81 70.61
CA PRO A 39 18.16 18.78 70.07
C PRO A 39 19.58 18.58 70.62
N GLN A 40 20.59 18.79 69.77
CA GLN A 40 21.99 18.80 70.22
C GLN A 40 22.35 20.19 70.74
N VAL A 41 22.76 20.29 72.01
CA VAL A 41 23.03 21.56 72.70
C VAL A 41 24.48 21.62 73.16
N HIS A 42 25.29 22.41 72.47
CA HIS A 42 26.66 22.72 72.84
C HIS A 42 26.69 23.97 73.73
N LYS A 43 27.42 23.95 74.84
CA LYS A 43 27.53 25.10 75.75
C LYS A 43 28.68 26.02 75.35
N LEU A 44 28.50 27.32 75.56
CA LEU A 44 29.42 28.39 75.23
C LEU A 44 29.62 29.34 76.41
N SER A 45 30.80 29.96 76.47
CA SER A 45 31.08 31.11 77.31
C SER A 45 32.06 32.05 76.59
N ASP A 46 32.22 33.27 77.08
CA ASP A 46 33.18 34.25 76.56
C ASP A 46 34.67 33.81 76.64
N LYS A 47 34.94 32.61 77.18
CA LYS A 47 36.26 31.97 77.23
C LYS A 47 36.28 30.53 76.69
N SER A 48 35.19 30.05 76.08
CA SER A 48 35.08 28.69 75.56
C SER A 48 34.13 28.61 74.35
N GLN A 49 34.72 28.42 73.18
CA GLN A 49 34.04 28.10 71.92
C GLN A 49 33.63 26.62 71.84
N VAL A 50 32.93 26.20 70.78
CA VAL A 50 32.74 24.78 70.45
C VAL A 50 33.91 24.30 69.60
N ASP A 51 34.73 23.38 70.12
CA ASP A 51 35.92 22.86 69.43
C ASP A 51 35.58 21.91 68.25
N SER A 52 34.33 21.46 68.14
CA SER A 52 33.84 20.62 67.05
C SER A 52 33.05 21.44 66.03
N VAL A 53 33.41 21.34 64.74
CA VAL A 53 32.68 21.98 63.63
C VAL A 53 31.20 21.55 63.64
N VAL A 54 30.31 22.52 63.85
CA VAL A 54 28.86 22.31 63.89
C VAL A 54 28.36 22.12 62.45
N SER A 55 27.62 21.04 62.19
CA SER A 55 27.03 20.80 60.85
C SER A 55 25.58 21.24 60.82
N LEU A 56 25.16 21.92 59.74
CA LEU A 56 23.79 22.36 59.51
C LEU A 56 23.22 21.69 58.25
N GLY A 57 22.32 20.72 58.44
CA GLY A 57 21.63 19.99 57.38
C GLY A 57 20.39 20.69 56.81
N VAL A 58 19.88 20.16 55.70
CA VAL A 58 18.82 20.80 54.89
C VAL A 58 17.46 20.83 55.59
N GLY A 59 17.11 22.03 56.07
CA GLY A 59 15.86 22.29 56.80
C GLY A 59 15.96 22.08 58.31
N GLU A 60 17.17 21.87 58.84
CA GLU A 60 17.47 22.05 60.26
C GLU A 60 17.60 23.54 60.59
N LYS A 61 17.64 23.87 61.88
CA LYS A 61 17.92 25.23 62.37
C LYS A 61 19.01 25.20 63.41
N ILE A 62 19.95 26.14 63.29
CA ILE A 62 20.94 26.43 64.33
C ILE A 62 20.48 27.65 65.13
N LYS A 63 20.40 27.49 66.45
CA LYS A 63 19.90 28.48 67.39
C LYS A 63 20.99 28.84 68.38
N VAL A 64 21.44 30.09 68.34
CA VAL A 64 22.43 30.61 69.30
C VAL A 64 21.71 31.47 70.32
N SER A 65 21.74 31.03 71.58
CA SER A 65 21.10 31.67 72.72
C SER A 65 22.14 31.99 73.79
N LEU A 66 22.15 33.20 74.35
CA LEU A 66 23.16 33.62 75.34
C LEU A 66 22.66 34.79 76.20
N THR A 67 23.39 35.12 77.28
CA THR A 67 23.10 36.28 78.13
C THR A 67 24.24 37.29 78.03
N THR A 68 23.99 38.44 77.38
CA THR A 68 24.95 39.54 77.22
C THR A 68 25.14 40.30 78.53
N LYS A 69 26.39 40.66 78.82
CA LYS A 69 26.82 41.35 80.05
C LYS A 69 27.71 42.54 79.74
N GLU A 70 27.54 43.60 80.52
CA GLU A 70 28.46 44.74 80.58
C GLU A 70 29.19 44.67 81.92
N GLY A 71 30.48 44.30 81.88
CA GLY A 71 31.18 43.84 83.08
C GLY A 71 30.48 42.63 83.71
N SER A 72 30.02 42.74 84.95
CA SER A 72 29.29 41.69 85.67
C SER A 72 27.76 41.71 85.47
N ALA A 73 27.19 42.81 84.96
CA ALA A 73 25.75 43.03 84.94
C ALA A 73 25.12 42.59 83.60
N SER A 74 24.10 41.73 83.65
CA SER A 74 23.32 41.33 82.47
C SER A 74 22.53 42.51 81.92
N LYS A 75 22.82 42.93 80.69
CA LYS A 75 22.32 44.16 80.08
C LYS A 75 22.16 43.99 78.57
N LYS A 76 21.22 44.69 77.97
CA LYS A 76 21.03 44.73 76.52
C LYS A 76 22.05 45.68 75.84
N PRO A 77 22.87 45.21 74.89
CA PRO A 77 23.70 46.08 74.05
C PRO A 77 22.91 46.73 72.92
N HIS A 78 23.48 47.74 72.26
CA HIS A 78 22.92 48.34 71.05
C HIS A 78 23.19 47.50 69.80
N GLN A 79 24.36 46.84 69.75
CA GLN A 79 24.75 45.93 68.69
C GLN A 79 24.99 44.54 69.29
N ALA A 80 24.33 43.54 68.71
CA ALA A 80 24.57 42.13 68.99
C ALA A 80 24.33 41.36 67.68
N PHE A 81 25.41 40.90 67.05
CA PHE A 81 25.36 40.18 65.78
C PHE A 81 26.17 38.89 65.86
N LEU A 82 25.63 37.80 65.31
CA LEU A 82 26.39 36.62 64.97
C LEU A 82 26.84 36.79 63.51
N ILE A 83 28.15 36.96 63.30
CA ILE A 83 28.73 37.06 61.96
C ILE A 83 29.22 35.68 61.53
N LEU A 84 28.78 35.21 60.36
CA LEU A 84 29.33 34.04 59.69
C LEU A 84 30.29 34.51 58.60
N LYS A 85 31.54 34.00 58.60
CA LYS A 85 32.60 34.46 57.69
C LYS A 85 33.28 33.32 56.94
N GLU A 86 33.50 33.51 55.65
CA GLU A 86 34.26 32.62 54.77
C GLU A 86 35.74 33.06 54.67
N ALA A 87 36.65 32.11 54.42
CA ALA A 87 38.07 32.36 54.18
C ALA A 87 38.37 33.32 52.99
N SER A 88 37.41 33.56 52.09
CA SER A 88 37.48 34.57 51.04
C SER A 88 37.44 36.01 51.55
N GLY A 89 37.07 36.21 52.82
CA GLY A 89 36.78 37.51 53.43
C GLY A 89 35.31 37.89 53.39
N LEU A 90 34.45 37.14 52.69
CA LEU A 90 33.00 37.38 52.65
C LEU A 90 32.35 37.06 54.01
N GLU A 91 31.45 37.92 54.47
CA GLU A 91 30.78 37.78 55.76
C GLU A 91 29.29 38.17 55.70
N ALA A 92 28.46 37.55 56.57
CA ALA A 92 27.04 37.84 56.72
C ALA A 92 26.67 38.02 58.20
N PRO A 93 26.13 39.19 58.60
CA PRO A 93 25.73 39.47 59.99
C PRO A 93 24.27 39.11 60.27
N PHE A 94 24.04 38.32 61.33
CA PHE A 94 22.71 37.92 61.78
C PHE A 94 22.39 38.55 63.15
N PRO A 95 21.41 39.47 63.27
CA PRO A 95 21.14 40.19 64.51
C PRO A 95 20.51 39.30 65.59
N LEU A 96 21.00 39.40 66.83
CA LEU A 96 20.39 38.74 67.98
C LEU A 96 19.18 39.55 68.50
N THR A 97 18.08 38.84 68.75
CA THR A 97 16.91 39.41 69.43
C THR A 97 17.17 39.46 70.93
N VAL A 98 17.79 40.55 71.41
CA VAL A 98 18.14 40.72 72.84
C VAL A 98 17.02 41.41 73.62
N LYS A 99 16.62 40.79 74.74
CA LYS A 99 15.66 41.33 75.72
C LYS A 99 16.37 42.23 76.74
N ASN A 100 15.63 43.09 77.44
CA ASN A 100 16.20 44.03 78.42
C ASN A 100 16.97 43.35 79.57
N THR A 101 16.72 42.07 79.84
CA THR A 101 17.44 41.22 80.81
C THR A 101 18.82 40.72 80.30
N GLY A 102 19.27 41.17 79.13
CA GLY A 102 20.50 40.70 78.47
C GLY A 102 20.38 39.35 77.76
N LYS A 103 19.29 38.58 77.94
CA LYS A 103 19.12 37.32 77.21
C LYS A 103 18.80 37.60 75.74
N GLY A 104 19.65 37.10 74.84
CA GLY A 104 19.56 37.22 73.39
C GLY A 104 19.53 35.89 72.66
N THR A 105 18.83 35.85 71.54
CA THR A 105 18.69 34.66 70.69
C THR A 105 18.74 35.02 69.20
N VAL A 106 19.40 34.20 68.39
CA VAL A 106 19.32 34.23 66.92
C VAL A 106 19.12 32.81 66.39
N ASP A 107 18.18 32.64 65.46
CA ASP A 107 17.87 31.38 64.80
C ASP A 107 18.24 31.52 63.31
N ILE A 108 19.09 30.64 62.77
CA ILE A 108 19.53 30.65 61.36
C ILE A 108 19.17 29.31 60.71
N SER A 109 18.75 29.35 59.44
CA SER A 109 18.52 28.16 58.62
C SER A 109 19.00 28.38 57.18
N HIS A 110 19.04 27.32 56.36
CA HIS A 110 19.59 27.36 54.98
C HIS A 110 19.06 28.52 54.11
N LYS A 111 17.75 28.82 54.20
CA LYS A 111 17.11 29.90 53.43
C LYS A 111 17.57 31.32 53.82
N ASP A 112 18.20 31.46 54.98
CA ASP A 112 18.62 32.74 55.56
C ASP A 112 20.11 33.03 55.24
N LEU A 113 20.85 32.04 54.73
CA LEU A 113 22.24 32.18 54.31
C LEU A 113 22.33 32.72 52.87
N PRO A 114 23.20 33.72 52.58
CA PRO A 114 23.53 34.11 51.21
C PRO A 114 24.08 32.93 50.40
N ILE A 115 23.74 32.85 49.10
CA ILE A 115 24.10 31.74 48.20
C ILE A 115 25.59 31.41 48.28
N GLN A 116 26.46 32.41 48.30
CA GLN A 116 27.91 32.24 48.35
C GLN A 116 28.34 31.44 49.60
N LEU A 117 27.89 31.86 50.79
CA LEU A 117 28.17 31.18 52.05
C LEU A 117 27.51 29.80 52.11
N LEU A 118 26.30 29.66 51.56
CA LEU A 118 25.58 28.39 51.43
C LEU A 118 26.32 27.38 50.52
N THR A 119 27.09 27.86 49.55
CA THR A 119 27.90 27.05 48.62
C THR A 119 29.39 26.93 49.00
N SER A 120 29.80 27.49 50.14
CA SER A 120 31.20 27.46 50.57
C SER A 120 31.72 26.03 50.70
N GLN A 121 32.98 25.82 50.30
CA GLN A 121 33.68 24.53 50.50
C GLN A 121 34.54 24.53 51.78
N SER A 122 34.50 25.62 52.55
CA SER A 122 35.23 25.79 53.82
C SER A 122 34.26 26.07 54.98
N PRO A 123 34.54 25.59 56.20
CA PRO A 123 33.70 25.92 57.37
C PRO A 123 33.62 27.44 57.61
N LEU A 124 32.40 27.94 57.78
CA LEU A 124 32.13 29.35 58.05
C LEU A 124 32.43 29.64 59.52
N HIS A 125 33.36 30.55 59.78
CA HIS A 125 33.73 30.91 61.14
C HIS A 125 32.64 31.79 61.76
N ALA A 126 32.03 31.35 62.86
CA ALA A 126 30.94 32.06 63.53
C ALA A 126 31.46 32.86 64.75
N SER A 127 31.32 34.18 64.71
CA SER A 127 31.80 35.09 65.77
C SER A 127 30.70 36.02 66.25
N LEU A 128 30.63 36.23 67.56
CA LEU A 128 29.70 37.15 68.20
C LEU A 128 30.31 38.54 68.33
N VAL A 129 29.66 39.55 67.75
CA VAL A 129 30.00 40.97 67.94
C VAL A 129 29.03 41.61 68.92
N LEU A 130 29.51 42.11 70.06
CA LEU A 130 28.74 42.85 71.06
C LEU A 130 29.28 44.28 71.23
N GLY A 131 28.40 45.28 71.25
CA GLY A 131 28.81 46.66 71.46
C GLY A 131 27.68 47.63 71.84
N SER A 132 28.04 48.76 72.45
CA SER A 132 27.15 49.87 72.75
C SER A 132 27.86 51.21 72.62
N PHE A 133 27.09 52.27 72.40
CA PHE A 133 27.57 53.64 72.58
C PHE A 133 27.89 53.87 74.07
N GLY A 134 29.11 54.31 74.38
CA GLY A 134 29.59 54.51 75.75
C GLY A 134 31.11 54.30 75.86
N SER A 135 31.62 54.25 77.09
CA SER A 135 33.02 53.93 77.40
C SER A 135 33.32 52.42 77.47
N SER A 136 32.28 51.58 77.42
CA SER A 136 32.41 50.12 77.48
C SER A 136 33.01 49.54 76.20
N SER A 137 34.09 48.77 76.31
CA SER A 137 34.75 48.16 75.16
C SER A 137 33.86 47.10 74.49
N ALA A 138 33.70 47.20 73.17
CA ALA A 138 33.07 46.18 72.35
C ALA A 138 33.92 44.89 72.30
N SER A 139 33.29 43.76 72.02
CA SER A 139 33.95 42.46 71.90
C SER A 139 33.57 41.75 70.60
N VAL A 140 34.52 40.94 70.11
CA VAL A 140 34.35 40.00 69.00
C VAL A 140 34.86 38.65 69.48
N SER A 141 33.95 37.78 69.92
CA SER A 141 34.29 36.49 70.53
C SER A 141 33.95 35.35 69.56
N PRO A 142 34.91 34.50 69.14
CA PRO A 142 34.62 33.34 68.31
C PRO A 142 33.73 32.34 69.08
N LEU A 143 32.76 31.73 68.40
CA LEU A 143 31.80 30.81 69.02
C LEU A 143 31.97 29.37 68.51
N PHE A 144 32.02 29.16 67.20
CA PHE A 144 32.13 27.83 66.56
C PHE A 144 32.41 27.98 65.06
N ASP A 145 32.86 26.91 64.42
CA ASP A 145 32.87 26.80 62.96
C ASP A 145 31.63 26.05 62.46
N LEU A 146 31.05 26.51 61.34
CA LEU A 146 29.80 26.00 60.77
C LEU A 146 30.04 25.37 59.40
N SER A 147 29.81 24.06 59.28
CA SER A 147 29.77 23.35 58.00
C SER A 147 28.34 23.28 57.47
N VAL A 148 28.11 23.79 56.26
CA VAL A 148 26.80 23.79 55.60
C VAL A 148 26.69 22.58 54.69
N GLN A 149 25.73 21.68 54.96
CA GLN A 149 25.56 20.45 54.19
C GLN A 149 24.39 20.59 53.19
N LEU A 150 24.71 20.76 51.91
CA LEU A 150 23.75 20.77 50.81
C LEU A 150 23.21 19.36 50.51
N ASP A 151 21.94 19.28 50.07
CA ASP A 151 21.35 18.03 49.57
C ASP A 151 22.02 17.64 48.23
N PRO A 152 22.67 16.47 48.11
CA PRO A 152 23.34 16.06 46.87
C PRO A 152 22.37 15.80 45.70
N ASN A 153 21.07 15.66 45.96
CA ASN A 153 20.04 15.45 44.94
C ASN A 153 19.49 16.76 44.36
N VAL A 154 19.82 17.91 44.94
CA VAL A 154 19.37 19.24 44.50
C VAL A 154 20.52 19.95 43.79
N PRO A 155 20.33 20.51 42.57
CA PRO A 155 21.36 21.30 41.91
C PRO A 155 21.86 22.44 42.80
N LYS A 156 23.19 22.55 42.95
CA LYS A 156 23.80 23.63 43.77
C LYS A 156 23.38 25.00 43.23
N PRO A 157 22.94 25.94 44.07
CA PRO A 157 22.49 27.26 43.60
C PRO A 157 23.66 28.05 43.01
N THR A 158 23.56 28.38 41.73
CA THR A 158 24.61 29.12 40.99
C THR A 158 24.62 30.59 41.41
N TYR A 159 25.79 31.09 41.84
CA TYR A 159 26.02 32.53 41.94
C TYR A 159 26.43 33.09 40.57
N GLU A 160 25.65 34.06 40.05
CA GLU A 160 26.06 34.84 38.88
C GLU A 160 27.07 35.92 39.30
N PRO A 161 28.33 35.90 38.79
CA PRO A 161 29.33 36.88 39.16
C PRO A 161 29.02 38.24 38.55
N ALA A 162 29.11 39.30 39.37
CA ALA A 162 28.90 40.66 38.91
C ALA A 162 29.86 41.05 37.76
N LEU A 163 29.32 41.74 36.75
CA LEU A 163 30.04 42.12 35.52
C LEU A 163 31.31 42.92 35.84
N ARG A 164 32.46 42.47 35.29
CA ARG A 164 33.76 43.15 35.37
C ARG A 164 34.37 43.25 33.98
N TYR A 165 34.92 44.42 33.64
CA TYR A 165 35.60 44.65 32.37
C TYR A 165 37.09 44.24 32.46
N GLY A 166 37.60 43.60 31.40
CA GLY A 166 38.98 43.14 31.30
C GLY A 166 39.27 42.53 29.92
N LYS A 167 40.54 42.18 29.65
CA LYS A 167 40.93 41.51 28.39
C LYS A 167 40.32 40.11 28.33
N GLN A 168 39.56 39.82 27.28
CA GLN A 168 39.06 38.48 26.98
C GLN A 168 40.15 37.60 26.32
N PRO A 169 40.03 36.25 26.38
CA PRO A 169 40.90 35.34 25.64
C PRO A 169 40.86 35.57 24.12
N GLU A 170 41.93 35.19 23.44
CA GLU A 170 41.99 35.20 21.98
C GLU A 170 41.20 34.01 21.39
N ILE A 171 40.56 34.20 20.24
CA ILE A 171 39.72 33.19 19.58
C ILE A 171 40.38 32.77 18.28
N HIS A 172 40.95 31.55 18.25
CA HIS A 172 41.44 30.94 17.01
C HIS A 172 40.29 30.21 16.29
N HIS A 173 40.21 30.37 14.96
CA HIS A 173 39.21 29.66 14.16
C HIS A 173 39.65 28.21 13.90
N THR A 174 39.04 27.25 14.59
CA THR A 174 39.25 25.82 14.35
C THR A 174 38.54 25.39 13.06
N PHE A 175 39.30 25.25 11.98
CA PHE A 175 38.80 24.65 10.74
C PHE A 175 38.32 23.21 10.96
N ARG A 176 37.31 22.79 10.19
CA ARG A 176 36.87 21.39 10.14
C ARG A 176 37.98 20.53 9.52
N SER A 177 38.24 19.36 10.08
CA SER A 177 39.14 18.37 9.47
C SER A 177 38.60 17.88 8.13
N GLU A 178 39.48 17.62 7.17
CA GLU A 178 39.09 17.08 5.87
C GLU A 178 38.42 15.69 6.00
N PRO A 179 37.39 15.38 5.17
CA PRO A 179 36.80 14.05 5.11
C PRO A 179 37.83 12.99 4.68
N LYS A 180 37.84 11.84 5.36
CA LYS A 180 38.69 10.70 4.99
C LYS A 180 38.05 9.89 3.88
N ASN A 181 38.73 9.78 2.74
CA ASN A 181 38.28 8.95 1.60
C ASN A 181 38.43 7.44 1.88
N PRO A 182 37.56 6.57 1.32
CA PRO A 182 37.71 5.12 1.43
C PRO A 182 39.00 4.56 0.79
N PRO A 183 39.45 3.35 1.17
CA PRO A 183 40.58 2.70 0.52
C PRO A 183 40.29 2.37 -0.95
N LYS A 184 41.17 2.79 -1.86
CA LYS A 184 41.00 2.64 -3.32
C LYS A 184 40.63 1.22 -3.78
N ILE A 185 41.17 0.19 -3.12
CA ILE A 185 40.89 -1.21 -3.45
C ILE A 185 39.41 -1.60 -3.27
N VAL A 186 38.73 -1.02 -2.27
CA VAL A 186 37.29 -1.23 -2.03
C VAL A 186 36.47 -0.57 -3.15
N SER A 187 36.82 0.66 -3.53
CA SER A 187 36.19 1.36 -4.65
C SER A 187 36.37 0.63 -5.98
N ILE A 188 37.57 0.08 -6.25
CA ILE A 188 37.85 -0.71 -7.46
C ILE A 188 37.04 -2.01 -7.46
N PHE A 189 36.96 -2.72 -6.32
CA PHE A 189 36.15 -3.94 -6.21
C PHE A 189 34.67 -3.68 -6.56
N PHE A 190 34.06 -2.65 -5.97
CA PHE A 190 32.66 -2.33 -6.26
C PHE A 190 32.45 -1.81 -7.70
N ALA A 191 33.41 -1.06 -8.27
CA ALA A 191 33.35 -0.66 -9.67
C ALA A 191 33.36 -1.88 -10.63
N LEU A 192 34.25 -2.85 -10.37
CA LEU A 192 34.29 -4.10 -11.14
C LEU A 192 33.02 -4.95 -10.96
N ALA A 193 32.46 -5.00 -9.74
CA ALA A 193 31.20 -5.69 -9.47
C ALA A 193 30.02 -5.09 -10.25
N VAL A 194 29.95 -3.75 -10.36
CA VAL A 194 28.95 -3.06 -11.20
C VAL A 194 29.17 -3.36 -12.68
N VAL A 195 30.41 -3.29 -13.18
CA VAL A 195 30.73 -3.62 -14.58
C VAL A 195 30.37 -5.08 -14.92
N ALA A 196 30.54 -6.01 -13.98
CA ALA A 196 30.17 -7.42 -14.17
C ALA A 196 28.66 -7.68 -14.34
N THR A 197 27.79 -6.73 -13.98
CA THR A 197 26.34 -6.84 -14.25
C THR A 197 26.00 -6.76 -15.74
N ILE A 198 26.84 -6.09 -16.55
CA ILE A 198 26.61 -5.88 -17.98
C ILE A 198 26.67 -7.21 -18.77
N PRO A 199 27.74 -8.04 -18.70
CA PRO A 199 27.73 -9.35 -19.35
C PRO A 199 26.67 -10.29 -18.78
N ALA A 200 26.36 -10.21 -17.48
CA ALA A 200 25.28 -10.99 -16.87
C ALA A 200 23.90 -10.66 -17.48
N LEU A 201 23.62 -9.37 -17.74
CA LEU A 201 22.40 -8.94 -18.44
C LEU A 201 22.30 -9.54 -19.85
N PHE A 202 23.39 -9.50 -20.63
CA PHE A 202 23.40 -10.08 -21.98
C PHE A 202 23.23 -11.60 -21.98
N VAL A 203 23.84 -12.32 -21.02
CA VAL A 203 23.61 -13.76 -20.83
C VAL A 203 22.15 -14.04 -20.47
N GLY A 204 21.57 -13.26 -19.55
CA GLY A 204 20.16 -13.37 -19.17
C GLY A 204 19.21 -13.15 -20.36
N TRP A 205 19.48 -12.16 -21.21
CA TRP A 205 18.72 -11.92 -22.43
C TRP A 205 18.80 -13.09 -23.42
N LEU A 206 19.98 -13.69 -23.62
CA LEU A 206 20.12 -14.87 -24.48
C LEU A 206 19.38 -16.10 -23.94
N LEU A 207 19.43 -16.34 -22.62
CA LEU A 207 18.67 -17.41 -21.96
C LEU A 207 17.15 -17.21 -22.06
N LEU A 208 16.69 -15.96 -22.14
CA LEU A 208 15.28 -15.60 -22.36
C LEU A 208 14.89 -15.50 -23.85
N GLY A 209 15.75 -15.96 -24.77
CA GLY A 209 15.45 -16.00 -26.21
C GLY A 209 15.42 -14.64 -26.92
N ALA A 210 15.95 -13.58 -26.29
CA ALA A 210 16.00 -12.25 -26.89
C ALA A 210 16.84 -12.26 -28.18
N ASN A 211 16.28 -11.72 -29.26
CA ASN A 211 16.85 -11.81 -30.60
C ASN A 211 16.60 -10.56 -31.45
N VAL A 212 17.35 -10.45 -32.55
CA VAL A 212 17.37 -9.29 -33.46
C VAL A 212 16.79 -9.58 -34.85
N SER A 213 16.03 -10.66 -34.99
CA SER A 213 15.46 -11.17 -36.25
C SER A 213 14.82 -10.09 -37.15
N HIS A 214 14.04 -9.19 -36.56
CA HIS A 214 13.31 -8.14 -37.29
C HIS A 214 14.14 -6.91 -37.69
N ILE A 215 15.46 -6.85 -37.42
CA ILE A 215 16.32 -5.73 -37.85
C ILE A 215 16.41 -5.65 -39.37
N GLY A 216 16.58 -6.78 -40.07
CA GLY A 216 16.66 -6.80 -41.54
C GLY A 216 15.40 -6.21 -42.19
N GLU A 217 14.23 -6.59 -41.70
CA GLU A 217 12.96 -6.06 -42.19
C GLU A 217 12.73 -4.59 -41.78
N ALA A 218 13.23 -4.15 -40.62
CA ALA A 218 13.18 -2.75 -40.21
C ALA A 218 13.98 -1.86 -41.17
N LEU A 219 15.21 -2.29 -41.48
CA LEU A 219 16.12 -1.57 -42.37
C LEU A 219 15.66 -1.63 -43.84
N SER A 220 14.98 -2.69 -44.29
CA SER A 220 14.37 -2.70 -45.63
C SER A 220 13.12 -1.80 -45.72
N SER A 221 12.32 -1.73 -44.66
CA SER A 221 11.02 -1.04 -44.67
C SER A 221 11.10 0.46 -44.41
N ALA A 222 12.07 0.93 -43.61
CA ALA A 222 12.28 2.37 -43.35
C ALA A 222 13.74 2.69 -42.96
N PRO A 223 14.73 2.45 -43.85
CA PRO A 223 16.16 2.49 -43.53
C PRO A 223 16.59 3.79 -42.86
N ILE A 224 16.30 4.93 -43.50
CA ILE A 224 16.70 6.25 -43.02
C ILE A 224 16.06 6.57 -41.66
N SER A 225 14.82 6.12 -41.41
CA SER A 225 14.13 6.40 -40.14
C SER A 225 14.72 5.60 -38.98
N HIS A 226 14.98 4.31 -39.19
CA HIS A 226 15.59 3.46 -38.15
C HIS A 226 17.05 3.83 -37.87
N LEU A 227 17.85 4.08 -38.91
CA LEU A 227 19.26 4.49 -38.77
C LEU A 227 19.39 5.86 -38.10
N ALA A 228 18.62 6.86 -38.53
CA ALA A 228 18.67 8.19 -37.91
C ALA A 228 18.16 8.16 -36.46
N PHE A 229 17.13 7.36 -36.16
CA PHE A 229 16.62 7.22 -34.80
C PHE A 229 17.65 6.57 -33.87
N PHE A 230 18.17 5.39 -34.23
CA PHE A 230 19.18 4.71 -33.41
C PHE A 230 20.48 5.53 -33.28
N GLY A 231 20.93 6.15 -34.38
CA GLY A 231 22.08 7.07 -34.37
C GLY A 231 21.86 8.31 -33.51
N SER A 232 20.63 8.83 -33.41
CA SER A 232 20.31 9.97 -32.53
C SER A 232 20.29 9.60 -31.05
N ILE A 233 19.90 8.37 -30.68
CA ILE A 233 20.01 7.87 -29.30
C ILE A 233 21.50 7.78 -28.91
N ILE A 234 22.34 7.15 -29.74
CA ILE A 234 23.79 7.08 -29.50
C ILE A 234 24.41 8.48 -29.43
N SER A 235 23.98 9.41 -30.30
CA SER A 235 24.44 10.80 -30.28
C SER A 235 24.05 11.53 -29.00
N MET A 236 22.88 11.24 -28.43
CA MET A 236 22.41 11.86 -27.19
C MET A 236 23.26 11.40 -25.99
N GLU A 237 23.53 10.09 -25.88
CA GLU A 237 24.46 9.56 -24.86
C GLU A 237 25.87 10.15 -25.03
N GLY A 238 26.32 10.37 -26.26
CA GLY A 238 27.56 11.09 -26.56
C GLY A 238 27.55 12.54 -26.06
N VAL A 239 26.44 13.28 -26.23
CA VAL A 239 26.28 14.64 -25.71
C VAL A 239 26.26 14.65 -24.17
N PHE A 240 25.62 13.68 -23.52
CA PHE A 240 25.62 13.56 -22.06
C PHE A 240 27.00 13.16 -21.50
N PHE A 241 27.72 12.27 -22.17
CA PHE A 241 29.11 11.95 -21.81
C PHE A 241 30.03 13.17 -21.94
N LEU A 242 29.87 13.97 -22.99
CA LEU A 242 30.61 15.23 -23.15
C LEU A 242 30.22 16.26 -22.08
N TYR A 243 28.95 16.39 -21.72
CA TYR A 243 28.50 17.24 -20.60
C TYR A 243 29.10 16.82 -19.26
N TYR A 244 29.17 15.51 -18.98
CA TYR A 244 29.83 14.99 -17.78
C TYR A 244 31.35 15.27 -17.76
N SER A 245 31.99 15.26 -18.94
CA SER A 245 33.46 15.25 -19.05
C SER A 245 34.12 16.60 -19.34
N SER A 246 33.46 17.52 -20.07
CA SER A 246 34.10 18.74 -20.58
C SER A 246 33.17 19.87 -21.03
N TRP A 247 31.94 19.59 -21.44
CA TRP A 247 31.01 20.59 -21.96
C TRP A 247 30.22 21.28 -20.85
N ASN A 248 30.04 22.60 -20.99
CA ASN A 248 29.11 23.34 -20.15
C ASN A 248 27.67 23.25 -20.69
N LEU A 249 26.70 23.75 -19.90
CA LEU A 249 25.27 23.71 -20.23
C LEU A 249 24.94 24.43 -21.56
N PHE A 250 25.63 25.53 -21.88
CA PHE A 250 25.39 26.32 -23.09
C PHE A 250 25.92 25.65 -24.37
N ALA A 251 26.93 24.77 -24.27
CA ALA A 251 27.34 23.89 -25.37
C ALA A 251 26.40 22.68 -25.49
N THR A 252 25.94 22.15 -24.35
CA THR A 252 25.15 20.92 -24.27
C THR A 252 23.72 21.10 -24.77
N LEU A 253 23.01 22.16 -24.36
CA LEU A 253 21.60 22.35 -24.70
C LEU A 253 21.34 22.51 -26.22
N PRO A 254 22.12 23.27 -27.00
CA PRO A 254 21.92 23.34 -28.46
C PRO A 254 22.18 22.00 -29.15
N ALA A 255 23.22 21.26 -28.74
CA ALA A 255 23.54 19.96 -29.30
C ALA A 255 22.44 18.91 -29.00
N ALA A 256 22.00 18.83 -27.73
CA ALA A 256 20.89 17.99 -27.31
C ALA A 256 19.57 18.38 -28.01
N GLY A 257 19.34 19.68 -28.24
CA GLY A 257 18.20 20.18 -29.00
C GLY A 257 18.19 19.70 -30.45
N ILE A 258 19.32 19.81 -31.17
CA ILE A 258 19.47 19.32 -32.54
C ILE A 258 19.27 17.80 -32.61
N VAL A 259 19.95 17.05 -31.75
CA VAL A 259 19.83 15.58 -31.68
C VAL A 259 18.41 15.15 -31.31
N GLY A 260 17.75 15.86 -30.38
CA GLY A 260 16.37 15.61 -29.96
C GLY A 260 15.34 15.85 -31.06
N ILE A 261 15.52 16.88 -31.90
CA ILE A 261 14.67 17.11 -33.08
C ILE A 261 14.84 15.97 -34.09
N VAL A 262 16.07 15.52 -34.35
CA VAL A 262 16.33 14.37 -35.22
C VAL A 262 15.69 13.10 -34.64
N ALA A 263 15.85 12.85 -33.34
CA ALA A 263 15.28 11.70 -32.64
C ALA A 263 13.74 11.69 -32.70
N PHE A 264 13.09 12.83 -32.49
CA PHE A 264 11.63 12.94 -32.55
C PHE A 264 11.08 12.67 -33.96
N LEU A 265 11.67 13.29 -34.99
CA LEU A 265 11.19 13.19 -36.38
C LEU A 265 11.47 11.81 -36.99
N SER A 266 12.63 11.21 -36.70
CA SER A 266 12.99 9.86 -37.16
C SER A 266 12.27 8.78 -36.36
N GLY A 267 12.21 8.92 -35.03
CA GLY A 267 11.53 8.01 -34.11
C GLY A 267 10.04 7.89 -34.37
N THR A 268 9.35 9.01 -34.66
CA THR A 268 7.93 8.97 -35.04
C THR A 268 7.69 8.10 -36.29
N LYS A 269 8.59 8.16 -37.28
CA LYS A 269 8.49 7.33 -38.50
C LYS A 269 8.90 5.88 -38.25
N ALA A 270 9.97 5.64 -37.48
CA ALA A 270 10.47 4.31 -37.11
C ALA A 270 9.46 3.53 -36.24
N LEU A 271 8.90 4.16 -35.21
CA LEU A 271 7.90 3.56 -34.33
C LEU A 271 6.55 3.37 -35.04
N GLY A 272 6.15 4.30 -35.92
CA GLY A 272 4.98 4.12 -36.77
C GLY A 272 5.14 2.98 -37.78
N GLU A 273 6.36 2.67 -38.21
CA GLU A 273 6.67 1.50 -39.03
C GLU A 273 6.59 0.19 -38.21
N VAL A 274 7.15 0.17 -37.00
CA VAL A 274 7.01 -0.96 -36.06
C VAL A 274 5.54 -1.20 -35.69
N GLN A 275 4.76 -0.14 -35.53
CA GLN A 275 3.32 -0.21 -35.31
C GLN A 275 2.60 -0.85 -36.52
N ARG A 276 2.93 -0.45 -37.76
CA ARG A 276 2.38 -1.09 -38.97
C ARG A 276 2.74 -2.57 -39.04
N ARG A 277 3.98 -2.97 -38.76
CA ARG A 277 4.35 -4.41 -38.71
C ARG A 277 3.60 -5.18 -37.63
N ARG A 278 3.38 -4.59 -36.44
CA ARG A 278 2.57 -5.22 -35.38
C ARG A 278 1.10 -5.38 -35.80
N LEU A 279 0.52 -4.36 -36.42
CA LEU A 279 -0.86 -4.41 -36.90
C LEU A 279 -1.03 -5.42 -38.05
N ALA A 280 -0.08 -5.51 -38.97
CA ALA A 280 -0.04 -6.48 -40.06
C ALA A 280 0.43 -7.89 -39.64
N GLY A 281 0.38 -8.24 -38.35
CA GLY A 281 0.72 -9.58 -37.83
C GLY A 281 2.21 -9.99 -37.92
N LYS A 282 3.07 -9.20 -38.57
CA LYS A 282 4.48 -9.51 -38.86
C LYS A 282 5.41 -9.60 -37.65
N ARG A 283 4.93 -9.31 -36.44
CA ARG A 283 5.71 -9.32 -35.18
C ARG A 283 5.05 -10.18 -34.09
N THR A 284 4.26 -11.16 -34.50
CA THR A 284 3.43 -12.05 -33.68
C THR A 284 3.42 -13.44 -34.31
N ALA A 285 2.82 -14.44 -33.63
CA ALA A 285 2.64 -15.77 -34.22
C ALA A 285 1.94 -15.68 -35.58
N LYS A 286 2.42 -16.46 -36.55
CA LYS A 286 1.94 -16.42 -37.94
C LYS A 286 0.72 -17.32 -38.08
N PHE A 287 -0.44 -16.76 -37.75
CA PHE A 287 -1.72 -17.48 -37.78
C PHE A 287 -2.18 -17.82 -39.20
N PRO A 288 -2.82 -18.98 -39.42
CA PRO A 288 -3.43 -19.33 -40.72
C PRO A 288 -4.50 -18.33 -41.16
N THR A 289 -4.51 -18.03 -42.45
CA THR A 289 -5.54 -17.20 -43.10
C THR A 289 -6.90 -17.89 -43.11
N ALA A 290 -7.95 -17.12 -43.43
CA ALA A 290 -9.27 -17.66 -43.68
C ALA A 290 -9.27 -18.67 -44.86
N GLU A 291 -8.47 -18.43 -45.91
CA GLU A 291 -8.37 -19.32 -47.06
C GLU A 291 -7.70 -20.66 -46.72
N GLU A 292 -6.58 -20.63 -45.98
CA GLU A 292 -5.92 -21.84 -45.47
C GLU A 292 -6.86 -22.61 -44.53
N THR A 293 -7.59 -21.90 -43.67
CA THR A 293 -8.55 -22.53 -42.74
C THR A 293 -9.72 -23.20 -43.46
N LEU A 294 -10.23 -22.64 -44.57
CA LEU A 294 -11.30 -23.24 -45.38
C LEU A 294 -10.83 -24.50 -46.14
N LYS A 295 -9.54 -24.55 -46.50
CA LYS A 295 -8.91 -25.68 -47.19
C LYS A 295 -8.45 -26.78 -46.25
N HIS A 296 -8.41 -26.52 -44.94
CA HIS A 296 -7.97 -27.47 -43.93
C HIS A 296 -8.97 -28.65 -43.81
N PRO A 297 -8.54 -29.93 -43.82
CA PRO A 297 -9.44 -31.09 -43.79
C PRO A 297 -10.44 -31.12 -42.62
N ALA A 298 -10.08 -30.54 -41.47
CA ALA A 298 -10.97 -30.42 -40.31
C ALA A 298 -12.05 -29.32 -40.42
N TYR A 299 -12.04 -28.48 -41.46
CA TYR A 299 -13.01 -27.38 -41.59
C TYR A 299 -14.46 -27.89 -41.66
N GLN A 300 -14.69 -28.96 -42.41
CA GLN A 300 -15.98 -29.65 -42.46
C GLN A 300 -16.36 -30.28 -41.10
N THR A 301 -15.38 -30.71 -40.30
CA THR A 301 -15.58 -31.29 -38.95
C THR A 301 -15.56 -30.24 -37.82
N THR A 302 -15.77 -28.96 -38.13
CA THR A 302 -15.75 -27.82 -37.16
C THR A 302 -16.86 -27.90 -36.11
N VAL A 303 -18.02 -28.43 -36.51
CA VAL A 303 -19.17 -28.68 -35.64
C VAL A 303 -19.43 -30.18 -35.62
N TRP A 304 -19.51 -30.74 -34.42
CA TRP A 304 -19.69 -32.15 -34.14
C TRP A 304 -21.16 -32.53 -34.29
N GLY A 305 -21.43 -33.67 -34.93
CA GLY A 305 -22.76 -34.24 -35.11
C GLY A 305 -23.29 -34.92 -33.84
N LEU A 306 -23.23 -34.22 -32.70
CA LEU A 306 -23.84 -34.63 -31.44
C LEU A 306 -25.37 -34.56 -31.57
N GLU A 307 -26.06 -35.70 -31.56
CA GLU A 307 -27.52 -35.73 -31.78
C GLU A 307 -28.32 -35.47 -30.50
N PRO A 308 -29.05 -34.34 -30.39
CA PRO A 308 -29.85 -34.06 -29.22
C PRO A 308 -30.95 -35.11 -29.01
N HIS A 309 -31.36 -35.29 -27.76
CA HIS A 309 -32.50 -36.13 -27.36
C HIS A 309 -33.83 -35.42 -27.62
N GLN A 310 -33.88 -34.10 -27.45
CA GLN A 310 -35.00 -33.25 -27.83
C GLN A 310 -34.44 -31.96 -28.44
N HIS A 311 -35.08 -31.39 -29.46
CA HIS A 311 -34.68 -30.12 -30.05
C HIS A 311 -35.89 -29.46 -30.72
N GLY A 312 -35.82 -28.15 -30.94
CA GLY A 312 -36.87 -27.46 -31.66
C GLY A 312 -36.69 -25.95 -31.80
N LEU A 313 -37.73 -25.32 -32.35
CA LEU A 313 -37.92 -23.89 -32.38
C LEU A 313 -39.06 -23.55 -31.42
N PHE A 314 -38.75 -22.98 -30.25
CA PHE A 314 -39.76 -22.57 -29.28
C PHE A 314 -40.23 -21.13 -29.56
N PRO A 315 -41.55 -20.86 -29.72
CA PRO A 315 -42.08 -19.54 -30.06
C PRO A 315 -42.18 -18.63 -28.81
N ALA A 316 -41.02 -18.24 -28.28
CA ALA A 316 -40.87 -17.42 -27.08
C ALA A 316 -41.45 -16.00 -27.22
N ALA A 317 -41.54 -15.28 -26.11
CA ALA A 317 -41.89 -13.86 -26.06
C ALA A 317 -43.32 -13.54 -26.53
N LYS A 318 -44.24 -14.48 -26.42
CA LYS A 318 -45.67 -14.27 -26.72
C LYS A 318 -46.24 -13.15 -25.83
N GLY A 319 -46.68 -12.05 -26.45
CA GLY A 319 -47.10 -10.83 -25.73
C GLY A 319 -45.97 -9.88 -25.33
N ARG A 320 -44.69 -10.31 -25.41
CA ARG A 320 -43.48 -9.50 -25.19
C ARG A 320 -42.84 -9.00 -26.51
N GLY A 321 -43.65 -8.85 -27.55
CA GLY A 321 -43.19 -8.51 -28.91
C GLY A 321 -42.79 -9.69 -29.79
N GLY A 322 -43.04 -10.93 -29.34
CA GLY A 322 -42.97 -12.15 -30.14
C GLY A 322 -44.33 -12.59 -30.73
N PRO A 323 -44.44 -13.82 -31.26
CA PRO A 323 -43.48 -14.92 -31.09
C PRO A 323 -42.11 -14.65 -31.72
N ILE A 324 -41.06 -15.09 -31.04
CA ILE A 324 -39.67 -15.12 -31.52
C ILE A 324 -39.23 -16.57 -31.40
N ASN A 325 -38.96 -17.24 -32.52
CA ASN A 325 -38.55 -18.63 -32.52
C ASN A 325 -37.11 -18.77 -31.99
N ILE A 326 -36.94 -19.47 -30.88
CA ILE A 326 -35.64 -19.75 -30.28
C ILE A 326 -35.26 -21.19 -30.57
N ALA A 327 -34.12 -21.40 -31.23
CA ALA A 327 -33.54 -22.71 -31.46
C ALA A 327 -32.88 -23.22 -30.18
N TRP A 328 -33.26 -24.42 -29.76
CA TRP A 328 -32.79 -25.08 -28.55
C TRP A 328 -32.57 -26.58 -28.78
N GLU A 329 -31.62 -27.15 -28.05
CA GLU A 329 -31.22 -28.55 -28.13
C GLU A 329 -30.96 -29.08 -26.70
N VAL A 330 -31.55 -30.22 -26.35
CA VAL A 330 -31.32 -30.95 -25.10
C VAL A 330 -30.55 -32.23 -25.40
N HIS A 331 -29.36 -32.34 -24.81
CA HIS A 331 -28.48 -33.51 -24.90
C HIS A 331 -28.51 -34.28 -23.57
N GLY A 332 -28.30 -35.59 -23.60
CA GLY A 332 -28.52 -36.47 -22.45
C GLY A 332 -30.01 -36.64 -22.06
N SER A 333 -30.23 -37.47 -21.04
CA SER A 333 -31.54 -37.79 -20.46
C SER A 333 -31.50 -37.92 -18.93
N GLY A 334 -30.33 -37.84 -18.31
CA GLY A 334 -30.13 -38.04 -16.88
C GLY A 334 -30.80 -36.98 -15.98
N PRO A 335 -30.94 -37.26 -14.67
CA PRO A 335 -31.75 -36.45 -13.75
C PRO A 335 -31.28 -35.00 -13.65
N THR A 336 -29.99 -34.74 -13.48
CA THR A 336 -29.46 -33.40 -13.18
C THR A 336 -29.51 -32.49 -14.41
N LYS A 337 -30.21 -31.35 -14.30
CA LYS A 337 -30.46 -30.46 -15.45
C LYS A 337 -29.47 -29.30 -15.49
N ILE A 338 -28.84 -29.06 -16.64
CA ILE A 338 -27.87 -27.97 -16.86
C ILE A 338 -28.34 -27.11 -18.05
N VAL A 339 -28.32 -25.78 -17.93
CA VAL A 339 -28.51 -24.86 -19.06
C VAL A 339 -27.26 -24.01 -19.30
N PHE A 340 -26.77 -24.05 -20.53
CA PHE A 340 -25.55 -23.38 -20.97
C PHE A 340 -25.86 -22.18 -21.88
N ILE A 341 -25.69 -20.97 -21.34
CA ILE A 341 -26.07 -19.72 -22.01
C ILE A 341 -24.82 -19.04 -22.58
N MET A 342 -24.75 -18.97 -23.91
CA MET A 342 -23.57 -18.46 -24.64
C MET A 342 -23.49 -16.92 -24.65
N GLY A 343 -22.28 -16.40 -24.85
CA GLY A 343 -21.96 -14.98 -24.94
C GLY A 343 -22.39 -14.30 -26.25
N LEU A 344 -22.05 -13.01 -26.37
CA LEU A 344 -22.46 -12.15 -27.48
C LEU A 344 -22.04 -12.72 -28.83
N ALA A 345 -23.03 -12.98 -29.70
CA ALA A 345 -22.90 -13.61 -31.00
C ALA A 345 -22.07 -14.91 -31.03
N GLY A 346 -21.99 -15.64 -29.92
CA GLY A 346 -21.68 -17.06 -29.92
C GLY A 346 -22.97 -17.86 -30.15
N ALA A 347 -22.86 -18.99 -30.84
CA ALA A 347 -23.98 -19.90 -31.09
C ALA A 347 -23.94 -21.08 -30.10
N ALA A 348 -25.02 -21.87 -30.02
CA ALA A 348 -25.13 -23.07 -29.17
C ALA A 348 -23.91 -24.00 -29.31
N PHE A 349 -23.42 -24.22 -30.54
CA PHE A 349 -22.25 -25.06 -30.82
C PHE A 349 -20.95 -24.58 -30.15
N ALA A 350 -20.83 -23.34 -29.66
CA ALA A 350 -19.64 -22.91 -28.92
C ALA A 350 -19.54 -23.54 -27.52
N TRP A 351 -20.57 -24.27 -27.06
CA TRP A 351 -20.56 -25.12 -25.87
C TRP A 351 -20.23 -26.61 -26.15
N GLN A 352 -19.89 -26.98 -27.40
CA GLN A 352 -19.67 -28.38 -27.81
C GLN A 352 -18.82 -29.23 -26.83
N CYS A 353 -17.74 -28.67 -26.27
CA CYS A 353 -16.87 -29.38 -25.32
C CYS A 353 -17.57 -29.75 -24.00
N GLN A 354 -18.56 -28.97 -23.60
CA GLN A 354 -19.40 -29.20 -22.43
C GLN A 354 -20.60 -30.10 -22.80
N THR A 355 -21.20 -29.87 -23.97
CA THR A 355 -22.29 -30.71 -24.51
C THR A 355 -21.85 -32.16 -24.69
N LEU A 356 -20.63 -32.39 -25.20
CA LEU A 356 -20.01 -33.73 -25.28
C LEU A 356 -19.90 -34.36 -23.89
N TYR A 357 -19.16 -33.72 -22.99
CA TYR A 357 -18.83 -34.26 -21.67
C TYR A 357 -20.06 -34.56 -20.80
N PHE A 358 -20.99 -33.61 -20.68
CA PHE A 358 -22.17 -33.76 -19.85
C PHE A 358 -23.33 -34.45 -20.59
N GLY A 359 -23.60 -34.05 -21.83
CA GLY A 359 -24.79 -34.49 -22.58
C GLY A 359 -24.62 -35.78 -23.38
N HIS A 360 -23.40 -36.27 -23.59
CA HIS A 360 -23.13 -37.51 -24.33
C HIS A 360 -22.31 -38.50 -23.50
N ASP A 361 -21.11 -38.14 -23.06
CA ASP A 361 -20.22 -39.04 -22.30
C ASP A 361 -20.75 -39.36 -20.89
N LYS A 362 -21.56 -38.45 -20.31
CA LYS A 362 -22.29 -38.60 -19.03
C LYS A 362 -23.80 -38.35 -19.17
N GLY A 363 -24.35 -38.59 -20.37
CA GLY A 363 -25.75 -38.30 -20.70
C GLY A 363 -26.79 -39.12 -19.93
N ASP A 364 -26.36 -40.13 -19.16
CA ASP A 364 -27.17 -40.90 -18.22
C ASP A 364 -27.35 -40.20 -16.85
N GLN A 365 -26.42 -39.31 -16.49
CA GLN A 365 -26.42 -38.53 -15.25
C GLN A 365 -26.98 -37.12 -15.48
N TYR A 366 -26.68 -36.51 -16.63
CA TYR A 366 -27.04 -35.13 -16.94
C TYR A 366 -28.00 -34.98 -18.13
N SER A 367 -28.82 -33.94 -18.09
CA SER A 367 -29.49 -33.36 -19.28
C SER A 367 -28.99 -31.94 -19.49
N VAL A 368 -28.56 -31.62 -20.71
CA VAL A 368 -27.89 -30.36 -21.06
C VAL A 368 -28.69 -29.60 -22.11
N LEU A 369 -29.28 -28.48 -21.72
CA LEU A 369 -29.91 -27.51 -22.61
C LEU A 369 -28.86 -26.52 -23.14
N VAL A 370 -28.66 -26.51 -24.45
CA VAL A 370 -28.01 -25.42 -25.18
C VAL A 370 -29.04 -24.69 -26.05
N LEU A 371 -28.83 -23.41 -26.29
CA LEU A 371 -29.71 -22.60 -27.12
C LEU A 371 -28.96 -21.50 -27.85
N ASP A 372 -29.49 -21.11 -29.00
CA ASP A 372 -29.10 -19.89 -29.69
C ASP A 372 -29.90 -18.71 -29.15
N ASN A 373 -29.22 -17.73 -28.55
CA ASN A 373 -29.86 -16.48 -28.12
C ASN A 373 -30.59 -15.79 -29.29
N ARG A 374 -31.71 -15.09 -29.05
CA ARG A 374 -32.35 -14.23 -30.08
C ARG A 374 -31.30 -13.34 -30.77
N GLY A 375 -31.29 -13.31 -32.10
CA GLY A 375 -30.29 -12.59 -32.90
C GLY A 375 -29.09 -13.41 -33.43
N ILE A 376 -28.90 -14.68 -33.04
CA ILE A 376 -27.81 -15.54 -33.55
C ILE A 376 -28.33 -16.95 -33.91
N GLY A 377 -27.56 -17.68 -34.72
CA GLY A 377 -27.70 -19.12 -34.94
C GLY A 377 -28.99 -19.55 -35.63
N GLY A 378 -29.65 -20.59 -35.14
CA GLY A 378 -30.96 -21.04 -35.61
C GLY A 378 -32.13 -20.13 -35.22
N SER A 379 -31.95 -19.27 -34.21
CA SER A 379 -33.00 -18.43 -33.65
C SER A 379 -33.36 -17.22 -34.50
N ASP A 380 -34.58 -16.71 -34.31
CA ASP A 380 -35.08 -15.49 -34.94
C ASP A 380 -34.26 -14.25 -34.56
N LYS A 381 -34.18 -13.30 -35.51
CA LYS A 381 -33.27 -12.14 -35.45
C LYS A 381 -33.98 -10.79 -35.69
N PRO A 382 -35.16 -10.53 -35.07
CA PRO A 382 -36.00 -9.38 -35.38
C PRO A 382 -35.32 -8.05 -35.01
N LEU A 383 -35.66 -6.98 -35.75
CA LEU A 383 -35.21 -5.61 -35.48
C LEU A 383 -36.06 -4.99 -34.36
N LEU A 384 -35.77 -5.37 -33.11
CA LEU A 384 -36.39 -4.81 -31.92
C LEU A 384 -35.37 -4.64 -30.80
N ARG A 385 -35.73 -3.88 -29.75
CA ARG A 385 -34.87 -3.64 -28.59
C ARG A 385 -34.72 -4.93 -27.78
N TYR A 386 -33.55 -5.56 -27.80
CA TYR A 386 -33.24 -6.67 -26.91
C TYR A 386 -32.83 -6.12 -25.53
N SER A 387 -33.07 -6.89 -24.47
CA SER A 387 -32.51 -6.68 -23.15
C SER A 387 -32.19 -8.04 -22.53
N THR A 388 -31.27 -8.09 -21.57
CA THR A 388 -30.93 -9.32 -20.85
C THR A 388 -32.14 -9.90 -20.11
N SER A 389 -33.02 -9.05 -19.57
CA SER A 389 -34.25 -9.47 -18.87
C SER A 389 -35.26 -10.14 -19.81
N GLU A 390 -35.36 -9.67 -21.05
CA GLU A 390 -36.22 -10.25 -22.09
C GLU A 390 -35.65 -11.57 -22.64
N MET A 391 -34.33 -11.65 -22.78
CA MET A 391 -33.62 -12.86 -23.19
C MET A 391 -33.68 -13.94 -22.10
N ALA A 392 -33.60 -13.55 -20.82
CA ALA A 392 -33.78 -14.47 -19.70
C ALA A 392 -35.19 -15.07 -19.63
N LEU A 393 -36.23 -14.29 -19.95
CA LEU A 393 -37.59 -14.81 -20.07
C LEU A 393 -37.72 -15.81 -21.22
N ASP A 394 -36.95 -15.68 -22.31
CA ASP A 394 -36.93 -16.70 -23.37
C ASP A 394 -36.35 -18.03 -22.86
N VAL A 395 -35.29 -17.99 -22.02
CA VAL A 395 -34.73 -19.20 -21.41
C VAL A 395 -35.71 -19.82 -20.43
N ILE A 396 -36.37 -19.00 -19.59
CA ILE A 396 -37.37 -19.47 -18.62
C ILE A 396 -38.55 -20.13 -19.34
N GLU A 397 -39.12 -19.51 -20.38
CA GLU A 397 -40.23 -20.11 -21.13
C GLU A 397 -39.85 -21.44 -21.80
N ILE A 398 -38.57 -21.68 -22.13
CA ILE A 398 -38.06 -22.97 -22.62
C ILE A 398 -37.87 -23.98 -21.47
N LEU A 399 -37.38 -23.54 -20.31
CA LEU A 399 -37.26 -24.40 -19.12
C LEU A 399 -38.64 -24.85 -18.62
N ASP A 400 -39.62 -23.94 -18.62
CA ASP A 400 -41.03 -24.24 -18.34
C ASP A 400 -41.61 -25.25 -19.35
N HIS A 401 -41.32 -25.06 -20.65
CA HIS A 401 -41.74 -25.99 -21.70
C HIS A 401 -41.17 -27.41 -21.54
N LEU A 402 -39.95 -27.52 -20.99
CA LEU A 402 -39.26 -28.78 -20.73
C LEU A 402 -39.61 -29.41 -19.37
N GLY A 403 -40.39 -28.74 -18.51
CA GLY A 403 -40.69 -29.18 -17.15
C GLY A 403 -39.51 -29.07 -16.18
N TRP A 404 -38.55 -28.16 -16.46
CA TRP A 404 -37.32 -27.97 -15.66
C TRP A 404 -37.45 -26.85 -14.61
N THR A 405 -38.68 -26.43 -14.33
CA THR A 405 -39.07 -25.44 -13.31
C THR A 405 -40.22 -25.93 -12.42
N GLU A 406 -40.67 -27.18 -12.56
CA GLU A 406 -41.76 -27.74 -11.76
C GLU A 406 -41.33 -27.87 -10.30
N GLU A 407 -40.15 -28.44 -10.06
CA GLU A 407 -39.56 -28.62 -8.73
C GLU A 407 -38.63 -27.45 -8.38
N ASP A 408 -38.41 -27.22 -7.08
CA ASP A 408 -37.41 -26.24 -6.65
C ASP A 408 -36.00 -26.81 -6.83
N ARG A 409 -35.05 -25.93 -7.16
CA ARG A 409 -33.61 -26.22 -7.34
C ARG A 409 -33.29 -27.21 -8.48
N GLN A 410 -34.23 -27.43 -9.39
CA GLN A 410 -34.18 -28.41 -10.46
C GLN A 410 -33.12 -28.13 -11.55
N VAL A 411 -32.69 -26.88 -11.77
CA VAL A 411 -31.81 -26.51 -12.90
C VAL A 411 -30.52 -25.76 -12.50
N HIS A 412 -29.39 -26.24 -13.00
CA HIS A 412 -28.08 -25.60 -12.86
C HIS A 412 -27.82 -24.66 -14.04
N VAL A 413 -27.70 -23.36 -13.78
CA VAL A 413 -27.47 -22.34 -14.81
C VAL A 413 -25.98 -22.04 -14.93
N ALA A 414 -25.45 -22.06 -16.15
CA ALA A 414 -24.07 -21.64 -16.44
C ALA A 414 -24.06 -20.66 -17.62
N GLY A 415 -23.59 -19.44 -17.37
CA GLY A 415 -23.66 -18.34 -18.33
C GLY A 415 -22.32 -17.64 -18.52
N ILE A 416 -21.87 -17.51 -19.76
CA ILE A 416 -20.61 -16.83 -20.12
C ILE A 416 -20.86 -15.45 -20.73
N SER A 417 -20.13 -14.42 -20.30
CA SER A 417 -20.19 -13.08 -20.91
C SER A 417 -21.63 -12.52 -20.89
N LEU A 418 -22.23 -12.17 -22.03
CA LEU A 418 -23.66 -11.84 -22.16
C LEU A 418 -24.57 -12.95 -21.58
N GLY A 419 -24.22 -14.23 -21.75
CA GLY A 419 -24.94 -15.34 -21.14
C GLY A 419 -24.89 -15.32 -19.61
N GLY A 420 -23.80 -14.80 -19.02
CA GLY A 420 -23.69 -14.56 -17.57
C GLY A 420 -24.54 -13.37 -17.09
N MET A 421 -24.78 -12.38 -17.95
CA MET A 421 -25.74 -11.30 -17.68
C MET A 421 -27.19 -11.82 -17.74
N ILE A 422 -27.47 -12.73 -18.68
CA ILE A 422 -28.76 -13.41 -18.79
C ILE A 422 -28.96 -14.36 -17.59
N ALA A 423 -27.94 -15.08 -17.14
CA ALA A 423 -28.00 -15.92 -15.94
C ALA A 423 -28.33 -15.11 -14.67
N GLN A 424 -27.76 -13.91 -14.49
CA GLN A 424 -28.15 -12.97 -13.41
C GLN A 424 -29.61 -12.50 -13.52
N GLU A 425 -30.18 -12.43 -14.72
CA GLU A 425 -31.59 -12.10 -14.93
C GLU A 425 -32.53 -13.27 -14.63
N ILE A 426 -32.13 -14.51 -14.97
CA ILE A 426 -32.88 -15.73 -14.61
C ILE A 426 -32.88 -15.91 -13.09
N ALA A 427 -31.70 -15.80 -12.46
CA ALA A 427 -31.55 -15.89 -11.00
C ALA A 427 -32.33 -14.81 -10.23
N TYR A 428 -32.62 -13.67 -10.85
CA TYR A 428 -33.48 -12.63 -10.27
C TYR A 428 -34.98 -12.89 -10.44
N LYS A 429 -35.36 -13.83 -11.32
CA LYS A 429 -36.75 -14.11 -11.71
C LYS A 429 -37.32 -15.40 -11.11
N ILE A 430 -36.50 -16.45 -11.05
CA ILE A 430 -36.85 -17.79 -10.55
C ILE A 430 -35.76 -18.37 -9.61
N PRO A 431 -35.25 -17.61 -8.61
CA PRO A 431 -34.12 -18.04 -7.77
C PRO A 431 -34.32 -19.39 -7.08
N GLU A 432 -35.54 -19.70 -6.66
CA GLU A 432 -35.94 -20.96 -6.03
C GLU A 432 -35.72 -22.18 -6.94
N LYS A 433 -35.77 -22.01 -8.28
CA LYS A 433 -35.58 -23.08 -9.26
C LYS A 433 -34.12 -23.43 -9.55
N LEU A 434 -33.17 -22.58 -9.12
CA LEU A 434 -31.76 -22.77 -9.46
C LEU A 434 -31.06 -23.75 -8.51
N GLY A 435 -30.65 -24.90 -9.05
CA GLY A 435 -29.73 -25.83 -8.38
C GLY A 435 -28.38 -25.18 -8.11
N SER A 436 -27.84 -24.44 -9.09
CA SER A 436 -26.66 -23.58 -8.92
C SER A 436 -26.63 -22.44 -9.95
N LEU A 437 -25.93 -21.34 -9.63
CA LEU A 437 -25.67 -20.23 -10.56
C LEU A 437 -24.17 -20.08 -10.83
N ASN A 438 -23.73 -20.31 -12.08
CA ASN A 438 -22.33 -20.26 -12.47
C ASN A 438 -22.09 -19.10 -13.44
N LEU A 439 -21.46 -18.03 -12.96
CA LEU A 439 -21.19 -16.80 -13.68
C LEU A 439 -19.75 -16.79 -14.22
N LEU A 440 -19.59 -16.93 -15.53
CA LEU A 440 -18.29 -17.06 -16.19
C LEU A 440 -17.94 -15.78 -16.96
N CYS A 441 -16.80 -15.16 -16.64
CA CYS A 441 -16.18 -14.05 -17.39
C CYS A 441 -17.21 -12.97 -17.79
N THR A 442 -17.91 -12.41 -16.81
CA THR A 442 -19.11 -11.58 -16.98
C THR A 442 -19.11 -10.37 -16.03
N THR A 443 -20.16 -9.54 -16.08
CA THR A 443 -20.33 -8.35 -15.24
C THR A 443 -21.80 -8.14 -14.88
N ALA A 444 -22.05 -7.45 -13.77
CA ALA A 444 -23.37 -6.93 -13.42
C ALA A 444 -23.73 -5.63 -14.15
N GLU A 445 -22.73 -4.86 -14.59
CA GLU A 445 -22.91 -3.49 -15.13
C GLU A 445 -21.58 -3.01 -15.70
N PHE A 446 -21.58 -2.53 -16.95
CA PHE A 446 -20.43 -1.83 -17.53
C PHE A 446 -20.26 -0.43 -16.89
N LYS A 447 -19.72 -0.37 -15.66
CA LYS A 447 -19.27 0.88 -15.04
C LYS A 447 -18.07 1.42 -15.82
N ASN A 448 -18.32 2.41 -16.67
CA ASN A 448 -17.41 3.25 -17.45
C ASN A 448 -15.90 2.94 -17.37
N ALA A 449 -15.31 2.63 -18.53
CA ALA A 449 -13.90 2.97 -18.75
C ALA A 449 -13.69 4.47 -18.41
N THR A 450 -12.64 4.78 -17.66
CA THR A 450 -12.43 6.11 -17.06
C THR A 450 -12.16 7.23 -18.08
N ASN A 451 -12.00 6.90 -19.36
CA ASN A 451 -11.98 7.83 -20.48
C ASN A 451 -13.23 7.70 -21.35
N TYR A 452 -13.94 8.82 -21.55
CA TYR A 452 -14.91 8.97 -22.65
C TYR A 452 -14.26 8.68 -24.02
N GLY A 453 -12.96 8.94 -24.17
CA GLY A 453 -12.19 8.66 -25.39
C GLY A 453 -12.11 7.17 -25.73
N ASP A 454 -11.91 6.29 -24.73
CA ASP A 454 -11.85 4.84 -24.96
C ASP A 454 -13.24 4.28 -25.27
N TYR A 455 -14.28 4.73 -24.53
CA TYR A 455 -15.69 4.42 -24.83
C TYR A 455 -16.13 4.84 -26.25
N PHE A 456 -15.66 6.01 -26.73
CA PHE A 456 -15.89 6.43 -28.12
C PHE A 456 -15.07 5.60 -29.12
N ARG A 457 -13.81 5.29 -28.80
CA ARG A 457 -12.88 4.52 -29.65
C ARG A 457 -13.33 3.08 -29.85
N GLU A 458 -13.86 2.43 -28.82
CA GLU A 458 -14.45 1.09 -28.92
C GLU A 458 -15.72 1.09 -29.76
N ARG A 459 -16.54 2.15 -29.67
CA ARG A 459 -17.73 2.32 -30.52
C ARG A 459 -17.36 2.64 -31.99
N LEU A 460 -16.33 3.46 -32.20
CA LEU A 460 -15.76 3.73 -33.53
C LEU A 460 -15.14 2.49 -34.18
N PHE A 461 -14.66 1.52 -33.39
CA PHE A 461 -14.14 0.25 -33.93
C PHE A 461 -15.17 -0.51 -34.77
N PHE A 462 -16.47 -0.39 -34.45
CA PHE A 462 -17.56 -0.98 -35.25
C PHE A 462 -17.90 -0.20 -36.52
N LEU A 463 -17.37 1.01 -36.70
CA LEU A 463 -17.55 1.85 -37.89
C LEU A 463 -16.36 1.79 -38.85
N VAL A 464 -15.22 1.22 -38.43
CA VAL A 464 -14.05 1.00 -39.31
C VAL A 464 -14.24 -0.29 -40.11
N PRO A 465 -14.28 -0.25 -41.46
CA PRO A 465 -14.33 -1.46 -42.27
C PRO A 465 -13.01 -2.22 -42.19
N THR A 466 -12.99 -3.28 -41.36
CA THR A 466 -11.93 -4.28 -41.27
C THR A 466 -12.27 -5.49 -42.15
N SER A 467 -11.29 -6.31 -42.54
CA SER A 467 -11.57 -7.57 -43.23
C SER A 467 -12.26 -8.59 -42.30
N GLU A 468 -12.86 -9.64 -42.87
CA GLU A 468 -13.37 -10.78 -42.08
C GLU A 468 -12.27 -11.38 -41.20
N GLU A 469 -11.06 -11.50 -41.74
CA GLU A 469 -9.89 -12.08 -41.06
C GLU A 469 -9.37 -11.18 -39.93
N ASP A 470 -9.21 -9.87 -40.17
CA ASP A 470 -8.84 -8.88 -39.14
C ASP A 470 -9.86 -8.87 -37.98
N ASN A 471 -11.15 -8.99 -38.30
CA ASN A 471 -12.23 -8.99 -37.33
C ASN A 471 -12.21 -10.26 -36.45
N ILE A 472 -11.90 -11.41 -37.05
CA ILE A 472 -11.75 -12.68 -36.33
C ILE A 472 -10.48 -12.66 -35.47
N LEU A 473 -9.33 -12.27 -36.02
CA LEU A 473 -8.06 -12.16 -35.29
C LEU A 473 -8.13 -11.14 -34.15
N GLY A 474 -8.78 -10.00 -34.40
CA GLY A 474 -9.03 -8.96 -33.39
C GLY A 474 -9.95 -9.43 -32.26
N THR A 475 -10.87 -10.37 -32.53
CA THR A 475 -11.70 -11.01 -31.51
C THR A 475 -10.91 -12.09 -30.75
N ALA A 476 -10.19 -12.97 -31.46
CA ALA A 476 -9.38 -14.03 -30.88
C ALA A 476 -8.39 -13.48 -29.84
N ARG A 477 -7.63 -12.44 -30.20
CA ARG A 477 -6.64 -11.78 -29.32
C ARG A 477 -7.23 -11.06 -28.10
N LYS A 478 -8.55 -10.80 -28.09
CA LYS A 478 -9.27 -10.30 -26.92
C LYS A 478 -9.80 -11.44 -26.05
N CYS A 479 -10.29 -12.51 -26.67
CA CYS A 479 -10.84 -13.66 -25.96
C CYS A 479 -9.80 -14.58 -25.33
N PHE A 480 -8.57 -14.63 -25.85
CA PHE A 480 -7.60 -15.68 -25.53
C PHE A 480 -6.15 -15.17 -25.33
N PRO A 481 -5.28 -15.95 -24.67
CA PRO A 481 -3.82 -15.77 -24.69
C PRO A 481 -3.27 -15.92 -26.11
N GLU A 482 -2.27 -15.12 -26.50
CA GLU A 482 -1.66 -15.22 -27.84
C GLU A 482 -0.77 -16.47 -27.98
N GLU A 483 -0.22 -16.96 -26.86
CA GLU A 483 0.49 -18.25 -26.80
C GLU A 483 -0.48 -19.43 -27.02
N TRP A 484 -1.59 -19.49 -26.28
CA TRP A 484 -2.60 -20.55 -26.42
C TRP A 484 -3.19 -20.60 -27.84
N LEU A 485 -3.46 -19.44 -28.45
CA LEU A 485 -3.90 -19.35 -29.85
C LEU A 485 -2.89 -19.99 -30.82
N ALA A 486 -1.59 -19.87 -30.55
CA ALA A 486 -0.52 -20.42 -31.37
C ALA A 486 -0.17 -21.88 -31.02
N SER A 487 -0.60 -22.38 -29.86
CA SER A 487 -0.47 -23.79 -29.47
C SER A 487 -1.31 -24.72 -30.37
N PRO A 488 -0.93 -26.01 -30.48
CA PRO A 488 -1.73 -27.02 -31.15
C PRO A 488 -3.17 -27.12 -30.62
N ASP A 489 -4.08 -27.55 -31.48
CA ASP A 489 -5.47 -27.84 -31.13
C ASP A 489 -5.59 -29.18 -30.38
N GLU A 490 -5.38 -29.15 -29.07
CA GLU A 490 -5.44 -30.34 -28.21
C GLU A 490 -6.87 -30.71 -27.77
N CYS A 491 -7.90 -30.10 -28.38
CA CYS A 491 -9.30 -30.33 -28.06
C CYS A 491 -9.67 -31.83 -28.04
N THR A 492 -10.40 -32.26 -27.01
CA THR A 492 -11.00 -33.59 -26.92
C THR A 492 -12.13 -33.68 -27.94
N LEU A 493 -12.02 -34.61 -28.88
CA LEU A 493 -13.00 -34.81 -29.94
C LEU A 493 -13.89 -36.02 -29.63
N PRO A 494 -15.16 -36.01 -30.03
CA PRO A 494 -16.02 -37.18 -29.91
C PRO A 494 -15.59 -38.28 -30.88
N ASP A 495 -15.81 -39.54 -30.49
CA ASP A 495 -15.59 -40.71 -31.35
C ASP A 495 -16.96 -41.37 -31.63
N PRO A 496 -17.45 -41.35 -32.89
CA PRO A 496 -18.74 -41.96 -33.26
C PRO A 496 -18.89 -43.46 -32.95
N SER A 497 -17.81 -44.16 -32.62
CA SER A 497 -17.86 -45.58 -32.20
C SER A 497 -18.07 -45.78 -30.70
N THR A 498 -17.87 -44.75 -29.87
CA THR A 498 -17.97 -44.84 -28.39
C THR A 498 -18.80 -43.73 -27.74
N THR A 499 -18.75 -42.49 -28.24
CA THR A 499 -19.59 -41.38 -27.78
C THR A 499 -21.07 -41.67 -28.12
N PRO A 500 -21.97 -41.79 -27.14
CA PRO A 500 -23.39 -42.07 -27.39
C PRO A 500 -24.01 -41.01 -28.32
N LYS A 501 -24.86 -41.41 -29.26
CA LYS A 501 -25.58 -40.48 -30.16
C LYS A 501 -24.68 -39.46 -30.90
N CYS A 502 -23.50 -39.88 -31.35
CA CYS A 502 -22.62 -39.07 -32.21
C CYS A 502 -22.62 -39.59 -33.65
N LYS A 503 -22.90 -38.71 -34.62
CA LYS A 503 -22.80 -39.04 -36.05
C LYS A 503 -21.34 -39.08 -36.52
N PRO A 504 -21.02 -39.90 -37.53
CA PRO A 504 -19.78 -39.81 -38.29
C PRO A 504 -19.47 -38.38 -38.75
N ALA A 505 -18.20 -37.98 -38.64
CA ALA A 505 -17.76 -36.64 -38.99
C ALA A 505 -17.89 -36.37 -40.51
N PRO A 506 -18.55 -35.27 -40.92
CA PRO A 506 -18.91 -35.05 -42.31
C PRO A 506 -17.68 -34.89 -43.20
N GLY A 507 -17.67 -35.62 -44.32
CA GLY A 507 -16.63 -35.55 -45.35
C GLY A 507 -15.28 -36.21 -45.00
N THR A 508 -15.26 -37.08 -43.97
CA THR A 508 -14.09 -37.90 -43.63
C THR A 508 -14.31 -39.36 -44.03
N GLU A 509 -13.26 -40.06 -44.48
CA GLU A 509 -13.38 -41.43 -44.99
C GLU A 509 -13.60 -42.46 -43.89
N ASP A 510 -13.00 -42.25 -42.72
CA ASP A 510 -13.12 -43.12 -41.53
C ASP A 510 -14.15 -42.62 -40.49
N GLY A 511 -14.87 -41.54 -40.82
CA GLY A 511 -15.90 -40.94 -39.99
C GLY A 511 -15.39 -40.20 -38.74
N LYS A 512 -14.07 -39.98 -38.56
CA LYS A 512 -13.54 -39.37 -37.34
C LYS A 512 -13.47 -37.84 -37.40
N TYR A 513 -13.73 -37.19 -36.26
CA TYR A 513 -13.53 -35.75 -36.13
C TYR A 513 -12.04 -35.42 -36.12
N LEU A 514 -11.67 -34.30 -36.76
CA LEU A 514 -10.28 -33.91 -36.95
C LEU A 514 -9.89 -32.69 -36.09
N ARG A 515 -8.62 -32.65 -35.73
CA ARG A 515 -7.95 -31.50 -35.10
C ARG A 515 -7.45 -30.54 -36.17
N PHE A 516 -7.28 -29.28 -35.78
CA PHE A 516 -6.64 -28.23 -36.56
C PHE A 516 -5.13 -28.14 -36.23
N ASP A 517 -4.37 -27.40 -37.01
CA ASP A 517 -2.94 -27.13 -36.75
C ASP A 517 -2.74 -26.30 -35.46
N SER A 518 -3.73 -25.51 -35.07
CA SER A 518 -3.68 -24.62 -33.89
C SER A 518 -5.07 -24.26 -33.35
N ASN A 519 -5.12 -23.89 -32.06
CA ASN A 519 -6.36 -23.40 -31.42
C ASN A 519 -6.96 -22.17 -32.14
N TYR A 520 -6.11 -21.29 -32.67
CA TYR A 520 -6.56 -20.18 -33.51
C TYR A 520 -7.31 -20.66 -34.76
N GLN A 521 -6.79 -21.67 -35.46
CA GLN A 521 -7.38 -22.16 -36.70
C GLN A 521 -8.74 -22.85 -36.42
N ARG A 522 -8.91 -23.53 -35.27
CA ARG A 522 -10.23 -23.99 -34.78
C ARG A 522 -11.19 -22.81 -34.54
N PHE A 523 -10.74 -21.76 -33.84
CA PHE A 523 -11.57 -20.58 -33.58
C PHE A 523 -11.93 -19.82 -34.87
N MET A 524 -11.00 -19.73 -35.83
CA MET A 524 -11.22 -19.19 -37.17
C MET A 524 -12.28 -20.02 -37.90
N ALA A 525 -12.17 -21.34 -37.93
CA ALA A 525 -13.14 -22.21 -38.60
C ALA A 525 -14.56 -22.04 -38.03
N GLN A 526 -14.70 -22.06 -36.70
CA GLN A 526 -15.97 -21.76 -36.02
C GLN A 526 -16.51 -20.35 -36.36
N SER A 527 -15.62 -19.36 -36.42
CA SER A 527 -15.95 -17.98 -36.78
C SER A 527 -16.37 -17.81 -38.25
N LEU A 528 -15.79 -18.57 -39.17
CA LEU A 528 -16.12 -18.55 -40.59
C LEU A 528 -17.44 -19.27 -40.85
N LEU A 529 -17.64 -20.47 -40.30
CA LEU A 529 -18.89 -21.23 -40.40
C LEU A 529 -20.07 -20.39 -39.95
N LYS A 530 -19.98 -19.77 -38.77
CA LYS A 530 -20.99 -18.85 -38.23
C LYS A 530 -21.33 -17.68 -39.15
N ARG A 531 -20.36 -17.14 -39.91
CA ARG A 531 -20.54 -16.00 -40.83
C ARG A 531 -21.02 -16.42 -42.22
N ARG A 532 -20.75 -17.67 -42.64
CA ARG A 532 -20.95 -18.16 -44.01
C ARG A 532 -22.20 -19.01 -44.19
N VAL A 533 -22.74 -19.62 -43.13
CA VAL A 533 -24.09 -20.22 -43.18
C VAL A 533 -25.13 -19.09 -43.32
N PRO A 534 -25.94 -19.06 -44.39
CA PRO A 534 -26.86 -17.95 -44.66
C PRO A 534 -27.85 -17.72 -43.50
N GLY A 535 -28.04 -16.47 -43.09
CA GLY A 535 -28.96 -16.09 -42.02
C GLY A 535 -28.52 -16.46 -40.59
N PHE A 536 -27.47 -17.26 -40.41
CA PHE A 536 -26.99 -17.73 -39.11
C PHE A 536 -26.34 -16.59 -38.29
N PHE A 537 -25.62 -15.68 -38.96
CA PHE A 537 -25.16 -14.41 -38.39
C PHE A 537 -25.75 -13.24 -39.17
N THR A 538 -26.25 -12.21 -38.47
CA THR A 538 -26.64 -10.94 -39.09
C THR A 538 -26.07 -9.76 -38.31
N ARG A 539 -25.67 -8.70 -39.03
CA ARG A 539 -25.20 -7.44 -38.40
C ARG A 539 -26.27 -6.84 -37.47
N GLN A 540 -27.54 -7.02 -37.83
CA GLN A 540 -28.70 -6.61 -37.02
C GLN A 540 -28.77 -7.35 -35.68
N GLY A 541 -28.79 -8.68 -35.69
CA GLY A 541 -28.86 -9.49 -34.47
C GLY A 541 -27.65 -9.25 -33.57
N PHE A 542 -26.46 -9.10 -34.17
CA PHE A 542 -25.24 -8.69 -33.46
C PHE A 542 -25.41 -7.32 -32.75
N VAL A 543 -25.90 -6.29 -33.45
CA VAL A 543 -26.13 -4.97 -32.85
C VAL A 543 -27.19 -5.03 -31.74
N CYS A 544 -28.29 -5.77 -31.93
CA CYS A 544 -29.31 -5.91 -30.90
C CYS A 544 -28.76 -6.61 -29.63
N GLN A 545 -27.96 -7.68 -29.77
CA GLN A 545 -27.26 -8.32 -28.64
C GLN A 545 -26.21 -7.40 -27.99
N LEU A 546 -25.48 -6.60 -28.78
CA LEU A 546 -24.51 -5.62 -28.27
C LEU A 546 -25.19 -4.52 -27.44
N MET A 547 -26.36 -4.05 -27.88
CA MET A 547 -27.15 -3.08 -27.11
C MET A 547 -27.77 -3.71 -25.85
N ALA A 548 -28.16 -4.99 -25.89
CA ALA A 548 -28.61 -5.70 -24.69
C ALA A 548 -27.50 -5.84 -23.64
N ALA A 549 -26.29 -6.23 -24.07
CA ALA A 549 -25.12 -6.32 -23.20
C ALA A 549 -24.72 -4.93 -22.63
N GLY A 550 -24.62 -3.92 -23.50
CA GLY A 550 -24.22 -2.56 -23.13
C GLY A 550 -25.24 -1.79 -22.27
N TRP A 551 -26.48 -2.29 -22.16
CA TRP A 551 -27.51 -1.79 -21.24
C TRP A 551 -27.78 -2.73 -20.05
N HIS A 552 -27.04 -3.84 -19.90
CA HIS A 552 -27.19 -4.71 -18.73
C HIS A 552 -26.82 -3.97 -17.44
N ARG A 553 -27.68 -4.12 -16.42
CA ARG A 553 -27.46 -3.54 -15.10
C ARG A 553 -28.22 -4.32 -14.03
N LYS A 554 -27.50 -4.95 -13.11
CA LYS A 554 -28.00 -5.26 -11.77
C LYS A 554 -27.49 -4.23 -10.77
N SER A 555 -28.38 -3.74 -9.91
CA SER A 555 -27.95 -2.93 -8.75
C SER A 555 -27.29 -3.83 -7.69
N GLU A 556 -26.54 -3.21 -6.79
CA GLU A 556 -25.81 -3.95 -5.75
C GLU A 556 -26.79 -4.61 -4.76
N GLU A 557 -27.98 -4.03 -4.60
CA GLU A 557 -29.12 -4.61 -3.87
C GLU A 557 -29.72 -5.83 -4.62
N GLN A 558 -29.88 -5.76 -5.94
CA GLN A 558 -30.38 -6.89 -6.73
C GLN A 558 -29.40 -8.07 -6.75
N LEU A 559 -28.09 -7.79 -6.71
CA LEU A 559 -27.06 -8.81 -6.59
C LEU A 559 -27.07 -9.49 -5.22
N ARG A 560 -27.27 -8.73 -4.13
CA ARG A 560 -27.50 -9.29 -2.79
C ARG A 560 -28.78 -10.10 -2.71
N GLN A 561 -29.88 -9.61 -3.30
CA GLN A 561 -31.12 -10.35 -3.39
C GLN A 561 -30.91 -11.71 -4.09
N ILE A 562 -30.19 -11.74 -5.23
CA ILE A 562 -29.79 -13.00 -5.89
C ILE A 562 -28.93 -13.87 -4.97
N ALA A 563 -27.95 -13.27 -4.29
CA ALA A 563 -27.07 -13.97 -3.36
C ALA A 563 -27.84 -14.68 -2.23
N ASP A 564 -28.86 -14.03 -1.69
CA ASP A 564 -29.61 -14.51 -0.54
C ASP A 564 -30.78 -15.45 -0.94
N THR A 565 -31.39 -15.27 -2.12
CA THR A 565 -32.48 -16.16 -2.60
C THR A 565 -31.99 -17.40 -3.33
N VAL A 566 -30.93 -17.30 -4.15
CA VAL A 566 -30.23 -18.48 -4.71
C VAL A 566 -29.32 -19.13 -3.65
N GLY A 567 -28.92 -18.38 -2.63
CA GLY A 567 -28.01 -18.86 -1.58
C GLY A 567 -26.55 -18.87 -2.05
N ARG A 568 -25.68 -18.22 -1.28
CA ARG A 568 -24.26 -17.97 -1.61
C ARG A 568 -23.47 -19.28 -1.79
N ASP A 569 -23.86 -20.32 -1.07
CA ASP A 569 -23.34 -21.69 -1.18
C ASP A 569 -23.72 -22.43 -2.48
N ARG A 570 -24.62 -21.88 -3.29
CA ARG A 570 -25.01 -22.39 -4.62
C ARG A 570 -24.58 -21.49 -5.79
N ILE A 571 -23.84 -20.42 -5.54
CA ILE A 571 -23.31 -19.52 -6.58
C ILE A 571 -21.81 -19.79 -6.81
N MET A 572 -21.33 -19.60 -8.04
CA MET A 572 -19.91 -19.53 -8.39
C MET A 572 -19.65 -18.37 -9.35
N VAL A 573 -18.55 -17.64 -9.13
CA VAL A 573 -18.03 -16.62 -10.07
C VAL A 573 -16.64 -17.03 -10.54
N VAL A 574 -16.42 -17.05 -11.86
CA VAL A 574 -15.15 -17.46 -12.49
C VAL A 574 -14.67 -16.36 -13.44
N HIS A 575 -13.42 -15.92 -13.32
CA HIS A 575 -12.84 -14.88 -14.20
C HIS A 575 -11.37 -15.15 -14.54
N GLY A 576 -10.93 -14.83 -15.76
CA GLY A 576 -9.54 -14.96 -16.19
C GLY A 576 -8.74 -13.68 -16.01
N THR A 577 -7.50 -13.73 -15.52
CA THR A 577 -6.70 -12.52 -15.23
C THR A 577 -6.30 -11.71 -16.47
N ILE A 578 -6.38 -12.30 -17.68
CA ILE A 578 -6.03 -11.63 -18.95
C ILE A 578 -7.22 -11.48 -19.90
N ASP A 579 -8.45 -11.52 -19.37
CA ASP A 579 -9.67 -11.20 -20.12
C ASP A 579 -9.66 -9.72 -20.61
N LYS A 580 -9.69 -9.54 -21.94
CA LYS A 580 -9.72 -8.22 -22.61
C LYS A 580 -11.07 -7.95 -23.29
N MET A 581 -12.09 -8.76 -23.00
CA MET A 581 -13.48 -8.57 -23.39
C MET A 581 -14.30 -8.05 -22.20
N ILE A 582 -14.11 -8.63 -21.01
CA ILE A 582 -14.65 -8.15 -19.73
C ILE A 582 -13.49 -8.10 -18.73
N SER A 583 -13.01 -6.91 -18.39
CA SER A 583 -11.80 -6.80 -17.54
C SER A 583 -12.00 -7.38 -16.12
N PRO A 584 -10.96 -7.97 -15.49
CA PRO A 584 -11.06 -8.65 -14.20
C PRO A 584 -11.79 -7.92 -13.06
N PRO A 585 -11.68 -6.58 -12.90
CA PRO A 585 -12.43 -5.82 -11.89
C PRO A 585 -13.96 -5.96 -11.95
N ASN A 586 -14.52 -6.44 -13.07
CA ASN A 586 -15.93 -6.80 -13.18
C ASN A 586 -16.26 -8.08 -12.41
N GLY A 587 -15.43 -9.11 -12.54
CA GLY A 587 -15.55 -10.36 -11.80
C GLY A 587 -15.29 -10.16 -10.31
N GLU A 588 -14.25 -9.39 -9.98
CA GLU A 588 -13.97 -8.96 -8.60
C GLU A 588 -15.17 -8.23 -7.98
N ARG A 589 -15.82 -7.32 -8.73
CA ARG A 589 -17.04 -6.63 -8.25
C ARG A 589 -18.22 -7.58 -8.04
N LEU A 590 -18.40 -8.61 -8.88
CA LEU A 590 -19.42 -9.64 -8.65
C LEU A 590 -19.12 -10.42 -7.35
N VAL A 591 -17.87 -10.86 -7.16
CA VAL A 591 -17.44 -11.56 -5.93
C VAL A 591 -17.66 -10.69 -4.69
N ASN A 592 -17.26 -9.41 -4.73
CA ASN A 592 -17.35 -8.48 -3.59
C ASN A 592 -18.78 -8.04 -3.21
N ILE A 593 -19.81 -8.34 -4.03
CA ILE A 593 -21.21 -7.97 -3.74
C ILE A 593 -22.07 -9.21 -3.46
N ILE A 594 -21.80 -10.32 -4.15
CA ILE A 594 -22.51 -11.60 -3.95
C ILE A 594 -21.90 -12.37 -2.76
N GLU A 595 -20.60 -12.21 -2.52
CA GLU A 595 -19.81 -12.96 -1.52
C GLU A 595 -20.06 -14.48 -1.64
N PRO A 596 -19.89 -15.09 -2.84
CA PRO A 596 -20.21 -16.49 -3.08
C PRO A 596 -19.19 -17.41 -2.41
N THR A 597 -19.63 -18.55 -1.89
CA THR A 597 -18.76 -19.51 -1.19
C THR A 597 -17.69 -20.13 -2.10
N LYS A 598 -17.87 -20.06 -3.44
CA LYS A 598 -16.86 -20.39 -4.45
C LYS A 598 -16.64 -19.19 -5.38
N SER A 599 -15.42 -18.68 -5.45
CA SER A 599 -14.97 -17.77 -6.50
C SER A 599 -13.61 -18.22 -7.04
N VAL A 600 -13.38 -18.13 -8.34
CA VAL A 600 -12.16 -18.63 -8.97
C VAL A 600 -11.61 -17.58 -9.95
N VAL A 601 -10.49 -16.96 -9.58
CA VAL A 601 -9.71 -16.11 -10.48
C VAL A 601 -8.56 -16.94 -11.04
N VAL A 602 -8.53 -17.15 -12.36
CA VAL A 602 -7.58 -18.05 -13.02
C VAL A 602 -6.48 -17.24 -13.69
N GLU A 603 -5.24 -17.45 -13.23
CA GLU A 603 -4.06 -16.79 -13.81
C GLU A 603 -3.80 -17.27 -15.24
N GLY A 604 -3.49 -16.33 -16.15
CA GLY A 604 -3.18 -16.63 -17.55
C GLY A 604 -4.37 -17.13 -18.39
N MET A 605 -5.59 -17.09 -17.85
CA MET A 605 -6.82 -17.39 -18.59
C MET A 605 -7.43 -16.14 -19.22
N GLY A 606 -7.95 -16.27 -20.45
CA GLY A 606 -8.71 -15.24 -21.14
C GLY A 606 -10.21 -15.24 -20.79
N HIS A 607 -11.01 -14.82 -21.76
CA HIS A 607 -12.45 -14.63 -21.66
C HIS A 607 -13.27 -15.92 -21.78
N ALA A 608 -12.74 -16.94 -22.47
CA ALA A 608 -13.55 -18.06 -22.96
C ALA A 608 -13.06 -19.45 -22.50
N PRO A 609 -13.10 -19.75 -21.17
CA PRO A 609 -12.79 -21.07 -20.63
C PRO A 609 -13.51 -22.28 -21.27
N PRO A 610 -14.76 -22.20 -21.82
CA PRO A 610 -15.41 -23.34 -22.47
C PRO A 610 -14.59 -23.96 -23.60
N LEU A 611 -13.76 -23.16 -24.27
CA LEU A 611 -12.79 -23.61 -25.28
C LEU A 611 -11.35 -23.58 -24.74
N GLU A 612 -10.96 -22.54 -24.00
CA GLU A 612 -9.56 -22.31 -23.59
C GLU A 612 -9.05 -23.22 -22.45
N ARG A 613 -9.96 -23.72 -21.62
CA ARG A 613 -9.71 -24.59 -20.46
C ARG A 613 -10.81 -25.64 -20.35
N ALA A 614 -11.24 -26.20 -21.48
CA ALA A 614 -12.46 -26.99 -21.61
C ALA A 614 -12.57 -28.13 -20.56
N GLN A 615 -11.55 -28.98 -20.44
CA GLN A 615 -11.53 -30.07 -19.45
C GLN A 615 -11.65 -29.55 -18.01
N TRP A 616 -10.81 -28.59 -17.63
CA TRP A 616 -10.81 -27.99 -16.29
C TRP A 616 -12.17 -27.34 -15.96
N LEU A 617 -12.81 -26.67 -16.92
CA LEU A 617 -14.14 -26.09 -16.72
C LEU A 617 -15.19 -27.18 -16.53
N ASN A 618 -15.12 -28.28 -17.27
CA ASN A 618 -16.03 -29.41 -17.12
C ASN A 618 -15.90 -30.04 -15.72
N GLU A 619 -14.67 -30.28 -15.27
CA GLU A 619 -14.35 -30.82 -13.94
C GLU A 619 -14.84 -29.88 -12.82
N LEU A 620 -14.56 -28.58 -12.93
CA LEU A 620 -15.01 -27.56 -11.96
C LEU A 620 -16.54 -27.43 -11.90
N LEU A 621 -17.22 -27.49 -13.05
CA LEU A 621 -18.69 -27.44 -13.09
C LEU A 621 -19.31 -28.70 -12.49
N GLU A 622 -18.74 -29.88 -12.76
CA GLU A 622 -19.22 -31.14 -12.18
C GLU A 622 -19.01 -31.20 -10.66
N GLU A 623 -17.84 -30.78 -10.17
CA GLU A 623 -17.57 -30.58 -8.74
C GLU A 623 -18.64 -29.66 -8.12
N ARG A 624 -18.86 -28.49 -8.73
CA ARG A 624 -19.79 -27.47 -8.22
C ARG A 624 -21.25 -27.94 -8.20
N ILE A 625 -21.69 -28.65 -9.24
CA ILE A 625 -23.03 -29.25 -9.31
C ILE A 625 -23.23 -30.26 -8.17
N ARG A 626 -22.28 -31.21 -8.02
CA ARG A 626 -22.28 -32.24 -6.95
C ARG A 626 -22.11 -31.67 -5.54
N GLU A 627 -21.63 -30.44 -5.38
CA GLU A 627 -21.71 -29.69 -4.12
C GLU A 627 -23.12 -29.13 -3.90
N CYS A 628 -23.69 -28.47 -4.91
CA CYS A 628 -24.97 -27.77 -4.82
C CYS A 628 -26.19 -28.69 -4.64
N GLU A 629 -26.10 -29.94 -5.08
CA GLU A 629 -27.11 -30.99 -4.88
C GLU A 629 -27.16 -31.54 -3.43
N LYS A 630 -26.24 -31.15 -2.53
CA LYS A 630 -26.18 -31.63 -1.13
C LYS A 630 -26.87 -30.74 -0.09
N PHE A 631 -27.12 -29.48 -0.45
CA PHE A 631 -27.85 -28.51 0.40
C PHE A 631 -29.36 -28.73 0.30
#